data_AF-A0AA36NLF5-F1
#
_entry.id   AF-A0AA36NLF5-F1
#
_cell.length_a   1.000
_cell.length_b   1.000
_cell.length_c   1.000
_cell.angle_alpha   90.00
_cell.angle_beta   90.00
_cell.angle_gamma   90.00
#
_symmetry.space_group_name_H-M   'P 1'
#
loop_
_entity.id
_entity.type
_entity.pdbx_description
1 polymer ?
#
loop_
_entity_poly.entity_id
_entity_poly.type
_entity_poly.pdbx_seq_one_letter_code
_entity_poly.pdbx_strand_id
1 'polypeptide(L)'
;PLAELRSCWPNSIVCWPDRCSARQMPPNGKSSPEGQVWSGDGKTQDELMLKDECILVNYLDEVIGHNNKYNCHKFAPGQPRGLLHRAFSVLLFDQENRLLLQQRAKCKITFPLVWTNTCCSHPLYGMKPCEVDGPVAVAAGDPRGVKAAAVRKLGHELGIPAEELEAARFKFLTRVHYWAIDVCTYGSEAVWGEHEIDHILLYRLKPGEKLTLKPNPEEVEATRWLGREELIEAMKGAGDMPLWSPWFRIITERLLDAWWKDLEAALSTDKYVDVASIHRFDTAPEFHGGLGKAKPFLDGVAKAEAAALKEGGEEARRKVALDAEHEDRVIGFVGRGQAEVGSSAGDVKQGGYGKVPTHKNPKLDQLLRPLEIISALRLKCTGLLENNLKGQCDVDVEFCDDMLGKVSRSFAAVIRQLPTQLGIDICIFYLVLRALDTVEDDMEAYKGRESEKQKELISFGDKRLTDPNCSIRGVGAADERTLIENFGRVAKVFAKLPEGSREVIKDITDKMGAGMAEYVSADLAQGTVDQAAYNRYCHMVAGLVGEGLTRIFVSSGLESADLAGQGELVWPFCADPKEPSNLGLANSMGLFLQKTNIIRDYLEDYVDGRAFWPQSVWKTYACSSDLGEFALPTAHGAGLVLPVKAGGEILAKGVGVQALMCLNHLVADALELVPDSLEYLERVRTPPIYRFCAIPQVMAIATLAVCFDNPQVFTGVVKIRKGLTARLIVACCDGPDAVHFWFRQFAEEILSSVRSGKCVGAAGPIGERLAKSCERIIERTDKRSQTWASKQTQKRLALGAMTAVAVSTMFMRASGQSSSR
;
A
#
# COMPACT_ATOMS: atom_id res chain seq x y z
N PRO A 1 -43.84 -44.00 -17.64
CA PRO A 1 -43.32 -43.92 -19.02
C PRO A 1 -41.97 -43.19 -19.02
N LEU A 2 -40.94 -43.90 -19.49
CA LEU A 2 -39.51 -43.58 -19.51
C LEU A 2 -38.76 -43.73 -18.19
N ALA A 3 -38.68 -45.00 -17.79
CA ALA A 3 -37.52 -45.56 -17.12
C ALA A 3 -36.43 -45.90 -18.17
N GLU A 4 -35.25 -46.27 -17.66
CA GLU A 4 -34.10 -46.90 -18.34
C GLU A 4 -33.00 -45.97 -18.91
N LEU A 5 -31.93 -45.80 -18.13
CA LEU A 5 -30.53 -46.15 -18.50
C LEU A 5 -29.53 -45.48 -17.54
N ARG A 6 -29.29 -46.12 -16.38
CA ARG A 6 -28.02 -45.98 -15.63
C ARG A 6 -27.73 -47.30 -14.92
N SER A 7 -26.94 -48.16 -15.55
CA SER A 7 -26.23 -49.26 -14.91
C SER A 7 -24.75 -49.16 -15.26
N CYS A 8 -23.92 -49.47 -14.26
CA CYS A 8 -22.51 -49.87 -14.26
C CYS A 8 -21.58 -48.98 -13.43
N TRP A 9 -21.68 -49.14 -12.10
CA TRP A 9 -20.57 -49.04 -11.16
C TRP A 9 -20.66 -50.26 -10.23
N PRO A 10 -19.61 -51.09 -10.05
CA PRO A 10 -19.50 -51.96 -8.89
C PRO A 10 -18.62 -51.30 -7.82
N ASN A 11 -19.19 -51.33 -6.62
CA ASN A 11 -18.57 -50.98 -5.34
C ASN A 11 -17.37 -51.87 -5.01
N SER A 12 -16.39 -51.30 -4.31
CA SER A 12 -15.82 -51.95 -3.12
C SER A 12 -15.31 -50.89 -2.15
N ILE A 13 -16.17 -50.54 -1.21
CA ILE A 13 -15.85 -49.85 0.04
C ILE A 13 -15.16 -50.86 0.96
N VAL A 14 -13.96 -50.54 1.43
CA VAL A 14 -13.35 -51.16 2.62
C VAL A 14 -12.96 -50.05 3.58
N CYS A 15 -13.66 -49.99 4.71
CA CYS A 15 -13.37 -49.12 5.85
C CYS A 15 -12.02 -49.45 6.49
N TRP A 16 -11.33 -48.43 7.00
CA TRP A 16 -10.38 -48.53 8.13
C TRP A 16 -10.65 -47.42 9.16
N PRO A 17 -10.30 -47.63 10.45
CA PRO A 17 -11.08 -47.19 11.59
C PRO A 17 -10.56 -45.93 12.30
N ASP A 18 -11.47 -45.32 13.05
CA ASP A 18 -11.21 -44.34 14.12
C ASP A 18 -10.23 -44.87 15.18
N ARG A 19 -9.16 -44.09 15.44
CA ARG A 19 -8.75 -43.53 16.75
C ARG A 19 -7.30 -43.03 16.71
N CYS A 20 -7.09 -41.75 16.99
CA CYS A 20 -6.31 -41.32 18.16
C CYS A 20 -6.34 -39.79 18.38
N SER A 21 -7.13 -39.42 19.39
CA SER A 21 -7.01 -38.25 20.29
C SER A 21 -6.83 -36.85 19.74
N ALA A 22 -7.91 -36.06 19.85
CA ALA A 22 -7.84 -34.64 20.15
C ALA A 22 -6.94 -34.39 21.37
N ARG A 23 -5.86 -33.60 21.20
CA ARG A 23 -5.15 -32.94 22.29
C ARG A 23 -5.45 -31.45 22.26
N GLN A 24 -5.93 -30.96 23.40
CA GLN A 24 -6.09 -29.56 23.73
C GLN A 24 -4.78 -28.79 23.50
N MET A 25 -4.87 -27.61 22.89
CA MET A 25 -3.79 -26.63 22.90
C MET A 25 -3.55 -26.14 24.34
N PRO A 26 -2.30 -26.09 24.83
CA PRO A 26 -1.99 -25.44 26.10
C PRO A 26 -1.99 -23.91 25.94
N PRO A 27 -2.33 -23.14 26.99
CA PRO A 27 -2.27 -21.69 26.97
C PRO A 27 -0.85 -21.18 27.28
N ASN A 28 -0.51 -20.03 26.69
CA ASN A 28 0.58 -19.11 26.99
C ASN A 28 2.05 -19.58 26.86
N GLY A 29 2.75 -18.88 25.96
CA GLY A 29 3.95 -18.11 26.34
C GLY A 29 5.21 -18.90 26.67
N LYS A 30 6.01 -19.18 25.65
CA LYS A 30 7.48 -19.07 25.74
C LYS A 30 7.99 -18.48 24.43
N SER A 31 8.79 -17.44 24.57
CA SER A 31 9.65 -16.88 23.53
C SER A 31 10.40 -18.00 22.81
N SER A 32 10.47 -17.92 21.48
CA SER A 32 11.37 -18.73 20.68
C SER A 32 12.80 -18.53 21.23
N PRO A 33 13.57 -19.59 21.53
CA PRO A 33 14.95 -19.42 21.95
C PRO A 33 15.73 -18.81 20.78
N GLU A 34 16.45 -17.73 21.04
CA GLU A 34 17.47 -17.23 20.12
C GLU A 34 18.44 -18.36 19.79
N GLY A 35 18.53 -18.74 18.50
CA GLY A 35 19.63 -19.55 17.99
C GLY A 35 19.31 -20.86 17.26
N GLN A 36 18.05 -21.24 17.03
CA GLN A 36 17.77 -22.44 16.22
C GLN A 36 17.80 -22.13 14.72
N VAL A 37 18.75 -22.75 14.00
CA VAL A 37 18.87 -22.64 12.53
C VAL A 37 17.72 -23.42 11.89
N TRP A 38 16.98 -22.78 10.97
CA TRP A 38 15.90 -23.42 10.21
C TRP A 38 16.47 -24.55 9.32
N SER A 39 16.00 -25.78 9.48
CA SER A 39 16.43 -26.93 8.65
C SER A 39 15.33 -27.52 7.77
N GLY A 40 14.05 -27.25 8.09
CA GLY A 40 12.90 -27.81 7.37
C GLY A 40 12.59 -29.28 7.70
N ASP A 41 13.36 -29.94 8.58
CA ASP A 41 13.20 -31.37 8.85
C ASP A 41 11.85 -31.71 9.50
N GLY A 42 11.18 -32.74 8.97
CA GLY A 42 9.89 -33.24 9.48
C GLY A 42 8.72 -32.27 9.28
N LYS A 43 8.81 -31.38 8.27
CA LYS A 43 7.77 -30.42 7.91
C LYS A 43 7.04 -30.84 6.65
N THR A 44 5.73 -30.62 6.63
CA THR A 44 4.93 -30.88 5.44
C THR A 44 5.26 -29.89 4.32
N GLN A 45 4.95 -30.24 3.07
CA GLN A 45 5.16 -29.34 1.94
C GLN A 45 4.40 -28.00 2.11
N ASP A 46 3.21 -28.00 2.71
CA ASP A 46 2.47 -26.76 3.01
C ASP A 46 3.19 -25.87 4.03
N GLU A 47 3.82 -26.45 5.05
CA GLU A 47 4.61 -25.71 6.03
C GLU A 47 5.88 -25.11 5.40
N LEU A 48 6.56 -25.88 4.53
CA LEU A 48 7.73 -25.40 3.79
C LEU A 48 7.35 -24.23 2.86
N MET A 49 6.20 -24.31 2.20
CA MET A 49 5.70 -23.22 1.34
C MET A 49 5.55 -21.89 2.09
N LEU A 50 5.17 -21.92 3.36
CA LEU A 50 4.95 -20.70 4.15
C LEU A 50 6.19 -20.22 4.91
N LYS A 51 7.15 -21.09 5.20
CA LYS A 51 8.31 -20.79 6.06
C LYS A 51 9.62 -20.60 5.30
N ASP A 52 9.78 -21.22 4.14
CA ASP A 52 10.98 -21.01 3.31
C ASP A 52 10.92 -19.62 2.69
N GLU A 53 11.83 -18.75 3.08
CA GLU A 53 11.97 -17.38 2.57
C GLU A 53 12.92 -17.35 1.35
N CYS A 54 12.35 -17.47 0.15
CA CYS A 54 13.08 -17.37 -1.11
C CYS A 54 13.63 -15.95 -1.32
N ILE A 55 14.82 -15.86 -1.94
CA ILE A 55 15.48 -14.58 -2.24
C ILE A 55 14.88 -14.02 -3.54
N LEU A 56 14.27 -12.84 -3.47
CA LEU A 56 13.75 -12.13 -4.65
C LEU A 56 14.87 -11.41 -5.38
N VAL A 57 14.88 -11.52 -6.71
CA VAL A 57 15.89 -10.89 -7.56
C VAL A 57 15.25 -10.16 -8.74
N ASN A 58 15.94 -9.13 -9.22
CA ASN A 58 15.58 -8.48 -10.48
C ASN A 58 16.15 -9.25 -11.69
N TYR A 59 15.93 -8.75 -12.90
CA TYR A 59 16.38 -9.43 -14.13
C TYR A 59 17.92 -9.51 -14.28
N LEU A 60 18.67 -8.87 -13.39
CA LEU A 60 20.13 -8.84 -13.35
C LEU A 60 20.70 -9.71 -12.22
N ASP A 61 19.87 -10.54 -11.58
CA ASP A 61 20.24 -11.35 -10.42
C ASP A 61 20.69 -10.49 -9.21
N GLU A 62 20.21 -9.25 -9.11
CA GLU A 62 20.43 -8.39 -7.95
C GLU A 62 19.33 -8.63 -6.92
N VAL A 63 19.72 -8.80 -5.66
CA VAL A 63 18.78 -9.05 -4.56
C VAL A 63 17.94 -7.80 -4.31
N ILE A 64 16.62 -7.94 -4.41
CA ILE A 64 15.64 -6.87 -4.18
C ILE A 64 14.78 -7.11 -2.94
N GLY A 65 14.88 -8.28 -2.32
CA GLY A 65 14.14 -8.63 -1.11
C GLY A 65 14.05 -10.15 -0.89
N HIS A 66 13.07 -10.57 -0.11
CA HIS A 66 12.73 -11.98 0.09
C HIS A 66 11.20 -12.15 0.26
N ASN A 67 10.69 -13.35 0.00
CA ASN A 67 9.29 -13.69 0.24
C ASN A 67 9.16 -15.22 0.43
N ASN A 68 8.07 -15.66 1.04
CA ASN A 68 7.86 -17.09 1.21
C ASN A 68 7.69 -17.82 -0.14
N LYS A 69 8.04 -19.10 -0.14
CA LYS A 69 8.01 -19.96 -1.32
C LYS A 69 6.63 -20.05 -1.96
N TYR A 70 5.56 -20.06 -1.15
CA TYR A 70 4.17 -20.00 -1.61
C TYR A 70 3.95 -18.84 -2.56
N ASN A 71 4.36 -17.63 -2.15
CA ASN A 71 4.15 -16.42 -2.92
C ASN A 71 5.02 -16.37 -4.18
N CYS A 72 6.18 -17.00 -4.15
CA CYS A 72 7.08 -17.03 -5.29
C CYS A 72 6.57 -17.93 -6.42
N HIS A 73 5.93 -19.05 -6.07
CA HIS A 73 5.56 -20.11 -7.02
C HIS A 73 4.10 -20.04 -7.50
N LYS A 74 3.28 -19.13 -6.98
CA LYS A 74 1.88 -19.02 -7.39
C LYS A 74 1.69 -17.96 -8.47
N PHE A 75 0.94 -18.31 -9.51
CA PHE A 75 0.74 -17.49 -10.69
C PHE A 75 -0.67 -16.87 -10.62
N ALA A 76 -0.80 -15.59 -10.97
CA ALA A 76 -2.07 -14.86 -10.90
C ALA A 76 -2.22 -13.90 -12.09
N PRO A 77 -3.44 -13.44 -12.44
CA PRO A 77 -3.64 -12.53 -13.58
C PRO A 77 -2.82 -11.22 -13.51
N GLY A 78 -2.53 -10.72 -12.32
CA GLY A 78 -1.68 -9.53 -12.11
C GLY A 78 -0.19 -9.86 -11.96
N GLN A 79 0.16 -11.14 -12.00
CA GLN A 79 1.52 -11.64 -11.91
C GLN A 79 1.65 -12.89 -12.78
N PRO A 80 1.78 -12.71 -14.10
CA PRO A 80 1.58 -13.76 -15.07
C PRO A 80 2.55 -14.94 -14.88
N ARG A 81 3.76 -14.67 -14.36
CA ARG A 81 4.86 -15.62 -14.21
C ARG A 81 5.31 -15.86 -12.76
N GLY A 82 4.56 -15.42 -11.74
CA GLY A 82 5.06 -15.48 -10.35
C GLY A 82 6.23 -14.51 -10.08
N LEU A 83 6.72 -14.49 -8.84
CA LEU A 83 7.82 -13.58 -8.44
C LEU A 83 9.14 -14.15 -8.94
N LEU A 84 9.96 -13.33 -9.59
CA LEU A 84 11.32 -13.73 -9.94
C LEU A 84 12.15 -13.90 -8.65
N HIS A 85 12.71 -15.09 -8.48
CA HIS A 85 13.50 -15.44 -7.31
C HIS A 85 14.70 -16.30 -7.69
N ARG A 86 15.69 -16.38 -6.80
CA ARG A 86 16.90 -17.16 -7.04
C ARG A 86 16.68 -18.62 -6.70
N ALA A 87 17.21 -19.50 -7.54
CA ALA A 87 17.26 -20.94 -7.34
C ALA A 87 18.65 -21.50 -7.64
N PHE A 88 18.84 -22.80 -7.41
CA PHE A 88 20.02 -23.53 -7.82
C PHE A 88 19.69 -24.95 -8.29
N SER A 89 20.53 -25.47 -9.19
CA SER A 89 20.49 -26.81 -9.72
C SER A 89 21.83 -27.51 -9.50
N VAL A 90 21.81 -28.63 -8.78
CA VAL A 90 22.98 -29.51 -8.61
C VAL A 90 22.97 -30.62 -9.66
N LEU A 91 24.11 -30.81 -10.31
CA LEU A 91 24.42 -31.92 -11.21
C LEU A 91 25.55 -32.75 -10.60
N LEU A 92 25.19 -33.86 -9.95
CA LEU A 92 26.12 -34.72 -9.21
C LEU A 92 26.48 -35.96 -10.03
N PHE A 93 27.76 -36.09 -10.35
CA PHE A 93 28.33 -37.20 -11.10
C PHE A 93 29.04 -38.20 -10.20
N ASP A 94 28.91 -39.48 -10.50
CA ASP A 94 29.75 -40.51 -9.90
C ASP A 94 31.12 -40.61 -10.60
N GLN A 95 31.89 -41.62 -10.22
CA GLN A 95 33.24 -41.86 -10.73
C GLN A 95 33.22 -42.40 -12.18
N GLU A 96 32.10 -42.98 -12.60
CA GLU A 96 31.85 -43.45 -13.96
C GLU A 96 31.22 -42.36 -14.86
N ASN A 97 31.18 -41.12 -14.38
CA ASN A 97 30.56 -39.96 -15.04
C ASN A 97 29.07 -40.17 -15.36
N ARG A 98 28.35 -40.96 -14.55
CA ARG A 98 26.88 -41.03 -14.57
C ARG A 98 26.31 -39.94 -13.69
N LEU A 99 25.19 -39.35 -14.10
CA LEU A 99 24.49 -38.30 -13.35
C LEU A 99 23.44 -38.92 -12.42
N LEU A 100 23.40 -38.48 -11.17
CA LEU A 100 22.33 -38.82 -10.23
C LEU A 100 21.09 -37.99 -10.55
N LEU A 101 20.00 -38.66 -10.84
CA LEU A 101 18.68 -38.08 -11.07
C LEU A 101 17.74 -38.44 -9.93
N GLN A 102 16.75 -37.59 -9.71
CA GLN A 102 15.65 -37.88 -8.81
C GLN A 102 14.30 -37.71 -9.51
N GLN A 103 13.32 -38.52 -9.10
CA GLN A 103 11.91 -38.28 -9.35
C GLN A 103 11.33 -37.56 -8.15
N ARG A 104 10.68 -36.43 -8.39
CA ARG A 104 10.07 -35.62 -7.33
C ARG A 104 8.93 -36.40 -6.65
N ALA A 105 8.82 -36.29 -5.33
CA ALA A 105 7.77 -36.94 -4.56
C ALA A 105 6.37 -36.52 -5.03
N LYS A 106 5.40 -37.44 -4.89
CA LYS A 106 3.99 -37.18 -5.23
C LYS A 106 3.33 -36.05 -4.43
N CYS A 107 3.83 -35.74 -3.23
CA CYS A 107 3.27 -34.71 -2.35
C CYS A 107 3.84 -33.31 -2.62
N LYS A 108 4.80 -33.16 -3.55
CA LYS A 108 5.30 -31.85 -3.97
C LYS A 108 4.17 -31.01 -4.57
N ILE A 109 4.15 -29.72 -4.22
CA ILE A 109 3.13 -28.78 -4.70
C ILE A 109 3.43 -28.31 -6.12
N THR A 110 4.70 -28.14 -6.48
CA THR A 110 5.12 -27.83 -7.85
C THR A 110 5.78 -29.03 -8.50
N PHE A 111 5.31 -29.38 -9.70
CA PHE A 111 5.81 -30.44 -10.55
C PHE A 111 6.03 -31.78 -9.79
N PRO A 112 5.00 -32.36 -9.13
CA PRO A 112 5.11 -33.70 -8.56
C PRO A 112 5.39 -34.76 -9.63
N LEU A 113 6.09 -35.83 -9.25
CA LEU A 113 6.36 -37.02 -10.07
C LEU A 113 7.18 -36.83 -11.36
N VAL A 114 7.61 -35.61 -11.68
CA VAL A 114 8.54 -35.39 -12.80
C VAL A 114 9.96 -35.81 -12.41
N TRP A 115 10.70 -36.36 -13.38
CA TRP A 115 12.13 -36.62 -13.27
C TRP A 115 12.93 -35.34 -13.51
N THR A 116 14.01 -35.18 -12.75
CA THR A 116 14.84 -33.98 -12.74
C THR A 116 16.29 -34.30 -12.37
N ASN A 117 17.18 -33.31 -12.40
CA ASN A 117 18.57 -33.44 -11.94
C ASN A 117 18.66 -33.73 -10.44
N THR A 118 19.88 -33.92 -9.94
CA THR A 118 20.18 -34.41 -8.59
C THR A 118 19.39 -33.70 -7.49
N CYS A 119 19.41 -32.36 -7.45
CA CYS A 119 18.70 -31.56 -6.47
C CYS A 119 18.46 -30.15 -7.02
N CYS A 120 17.24 -29.65 -6.88
CA CYS A 120 16.86 -28.28 -7.29
C CYS A 120 16.09 -27.61 -6.17
N SER A 121 16.59 -26.46 -5.72
CA SER A 121 15.96 -25.74 -4.62
C SER A 121 16.42 -24.29 -4.58
N HIS A 122 16.17 -23.65 -3.44
CA HIS A 122 16.34 -22.22 -3.26
C HIS A 122 17.39 -21.95 -2.18
N PRO A 123 18.33 -21.02 -2.41
CA PRO A 123 18.99 -20.35 -1.30
C PRO A 123 17.95 -19.53 -0.53
N LEU A 124 17.99 -19.58 0.80
CA LEU A 124 16.97 -18.94 1.65
C LEU A 124 17.54 -17.74 2.41
N TYR A 125 16.71 -16.72 2.59
CA TYR A 125 17.02 -15.59 3.45
C TYR A 125 17.00 -15.99 4.94
N GLY A 126 17.88 -15.39 5.75
CA GLY A 126 17.92 -15.62 7.20
C GLY A 126 18.64 -16.91 7.65
N MET A 127 19.27 -17.63 6.73
CA MET A 127 19.99 -18.88 7.03
C MET A 127 21.36 -18.65 7.68
N LYS A 128 21.83 -19.66 8.42
CA LYS A 128 23.20 -19.74 8.96
C LYS A 128 23.83 -21.10 8.61
N PRO A 129 24.94 -21.14 7.85
CA PRO A 129 25.66 -20.02 7.23
C PRO A 129 24.77 -19.23 6.25
N CYS A 130 25.13 -17.96 6.00
CA CYS A 130 24.35 -17.08 5.13
C CYS A 130 24.28 -17.67 3.71
N GLU A 131 23.06 -17.79 3.17
CA GLU A 131 22.82 -18.27 1.80
C GLU A 131 22.59 -17.14 0.78
N VAL A 132 22.67 -15.88 1.22
CA VAL A 132 22.45 -14.70 0.37
C VAL A 132 23.76 -14.24 -0.25
N ASP A 133 23.91 -14.49 -1.56
CA ASP A 133 25.04 -13.96 -2.34
C ASP A 133 24.68 -12.62 -3.00
N GLY A 134 25.52 -11.59 -2.80
CA GLY A 134 25.40 -10.31 -3.49
C GLY A 134 26.06 -10.31 -4.88
N PRO A 135 25.84 -9.28 -5.72
CA PRO A 135 26.39 -9.22 -7.08
C PRO A 135 27.91 -9.39 -7.15
N VAL A 136 28.65 -8.85 -6.16
CA VAL A 136 30.12 -8.99 -6.08
C VAL A 136 30.55 -10.44 -5.86
N ALA A 137 29.83 -11.19 -5.02
CA ALA A 137 30.15 -12.59 -4.74
C ALA A 137 29.88 -13.48 -5.96
N VAL A 138 28.79 -13.21 -6.67
CA VAL A 138 28.45 -13.92 -7.91
C VAL A 138 29.45 -13.60 -9.02
N ALA A 139 29.82 -12.33 -9.19
CA ALA A 139 30.82 -11.89 -10.18
C ALA A 139 32.21 -12.48 -9.93
N ALA A 140 32.53 -12.84 -8.68
CA ALA A 140 33.77 -13.53 -8.33
C ALA A 140 33.80 -15.02 -8.74
N GLY A 141 32.69 -15.58 -9.25
CA GLY A 141 32.60 -16.96 -9.71
C GLY A 141 32.53 -18.02 -8.61
N ASP A 142 32.29 -17.61 -7.36
CA ASP A 142 32.21 -18.49 -6.19
C ASP A 142 31.01 -18.10 -5.29
N PRO A 143 29.75 -18.39 -5.72
CA PRO A 143 28.56 -18.08 -4.92
C PRO A 143 28.47 -19.02 -3.70
N ARG A 144 29.05 -18.60 -2.59
CA ARG A 144 29.20 -19.42 -1.37
C ARG A 144 27.87 -19.71 -0.70
N GLY A 145 26.95 -18.75 -0.74
CA GLY A 145 25.61 -18.91 -0.17
C GLY A 145 24.82 -19.99 -0.90
N VAL A 146 24.85 -19.98 -2.24
CA VAL A 146 24.24 -21.02 -3.07
C VAL A 146 24.87 -22.39 -2.82
N LYS A 147 26.20 -22.48 -2.69
CA LYS A 147 26.89 -23.75 -2.36
C LYS A 147 26.49 -24.28 -0.98
N ALA A 148 26.34 -23.39 0.01
CA ALA A 148 25.84 -23.78 1.33
C ALA A 148 24.40 -24.29 1.27
N ALA A 149 23.54 -23.63 0.50
CA ALA A 149 22.17 -24.07 0.26
C ALA A 149 22.11 -25.45 -0.42
N ALA A 150 22.99 -25.70 -1.39
CA ALA A 150 23.12 -26.99 -2.07
C ALA A 150 23.47 -28.12 -1.10
N VAL A 151 24.47 -27.92 -0.22
CA VAL A 151 24.82 -28.91 0.82
C VAL A 151 23.64 -29.19 1.75
N ARG A 152 22.96 -28.15 2.23
CA ARG A 152 21.76 -28.30 3.09
C ARG A 152 20.66 -29.10 2.40
N LYS A 153 20.37 -28.78 1.14
CA LYS A 153 19.25 -29.37 0.41
C LYS A 153 19.54 -30.78 -0.11
N LEU A 154 20.78 -31.11 -0.45
CA LEU A 154 21.20 -32.50 -0.70
C LEU A 154 21.02 -33.37 0.56
N GLY A 155 21.28 -32.82 1.74
CA GLY A 155 20.96 -33.48 3.01
C GLY A 155 19.45 -33.65 3.22
N HIS A 156 18.67 -32.61 2.98
CA HIS A 156 17.21 -32.66 3.18
C HIS A 156 16.48 -33.59 2.17
N GLU A 157 16.83 -33.53 0.88
CA GLU A 157 16.12 -34.29 -0.17
C GLU A 157 16.65 -35.72 -0.31
N LEU A 158 17.97 -35.88 -0.39
CA LEU A 158 18.61 -37.17 -0.68
C LEU A 158 19.19 -37.86 0.56
N GLY A 159 19.16 -37.21 1.72
CA GLY A 159 19.71 -37.76 2.97
C GLY A 159 21.25 -37.83 2.97
N ILE A 160 21.92 -37.05 2.12
CA ILE A 160 23.39 -37.02 2.03
C ILE A 160 23.94 -36.19 3.21
N PRO A 161 24.72 -36.78 4.13
CA PRO A 161 25.30 -36.04 5.24
C PRO A 161 26.21 -34.91 4.76
N ALA A 162 26.14 -33.74 5.41
CA ALA A 162 26.89 -32.56 5.01
C ALA A 162 28.41 -32.79 5.07
N GLU A 163 28.89 -33.66 5.96
CA GLU A 163 30.30 -34.05 6.10
C GLU A 163 30.84 -34.88 4.92
N GLU A 164 29.96 -35.49 4.12
CA GLU A 164 30.33 -36.20 2.88
C GLU A 164 30.40 -35.25 1.67
N LEU A 165 30.05 -33.97 1.85
CA LEU A 165 30.05 -32.96 0.81
C LEU A 165 31.02 -31.83 1.15
N GLU A 166 32.03 -31.63 0.32
CA GLU A 166 32.91 -30.47 0.46
C GLU A 166 32.34 -29.29 -0.35
N ALA A 167 31.81 -28.26 0.31
CA ALA A 167 31.21 -27.09 -0.35
C ALA A 167 32.14 -26.46 -1.42
N ALA A 168 33.45 -26.46 -1.19
CA ALA A 168 34.44 -25.92 -2.14
C ALA A 168 34.56 -26.71 -3.45
N ARG A 169 34.14 -27.99 -3.48
CA ARG A 169 34.17 -28.84 -4.68
C ARG A 169 32.98 -28.62 -5.61
N PHE A 170 31.96 -27.89 -5.18
CA PHE A 170 30.89 -27.46 -6.08
C PHE A 170 31.47 -26.44 -7.06
N LYS A 171 31.45 -26.79 -8.34
CA LYS A 171 31.86 -25.90 -9.43
C LYS A 171 30.64 -25.13 -9.90
N PHE A 172 30.66 -23.81 -9.78
CA PHE A 172 29.65 -22.94 -10.38
C PHE A 172 29.93 -22.77 -11.87
N LEU A 173 28.91 -22.91 -12.71
CA LEU A 173 29.04 -22.82 -14.17
C LEU A 173 28.43 -21.54 -14.70
N THR A 174 27.13 -21.34 -14.49
CA THR A 174 26.40 -20.20 -15.05
C THR A 174 25.06 -19.99 -14.36
N ARG A 175 24.32 -18.96 -14.79
CA ARG A 175 22.94 -18.67 -14.38
C ARG A 175 21.98 -18.82 -15.55
N VAL A 176 20.85 -19.45 -15.28
CA VAL A 176 19.76 -19.69 -16.24
C VAL A 176 18.49 -19.01 -15.75
N HIS A 177 17.90 -18.15 -16.56
CA HIS A 177 16.62 -17.54 -16.27
C HIS A 177 15.52 -18.20 -17.10
N TYR A 178 14.54 -18.81 -16.43
CA TYR A 178 13.39 -19.42 -17.07
C TYR A 178 12.11 -19.14 -16.28
N TRP A 179 10.99 -19.45 -16.91
CA TRP A 179 9.71 -19.59 -16.21
C TRP A 179 8.91 -20.76 -16.79
N ALA A 180 8.09 -21.40 -15.97
CA ALA A 180 7.24 -22.50 -16.39
C ALA A 180 6.01 -22.61 -15.49
N ILE A 181 4.84 -22.93 -16.06
CA ILE A 181 3.64 -23.24 -15.29
C ILE A 181 3.37 -24.75 -15.25
N ASP A 182 2.89 -25.24 -14.11
CA ASP A 182 2.62 -26.65 -13.85
C ASP A 182 1.28 -27.12 -14.43
N VAL A 183 1.19 -27.08 -15.75
CA VAL A 183 0.04 -27.56 -16.52
C VAL A 183 -0.06 -29.09 -16.46
N CYS A 184 1.07 -29.79 -16.30
CA CYS A 184 1.07 -31.25 -16.20
C CYS A 184 0.31 -31.76 -14.97
N THR A 185 0.33 -31.02 -13.86
CA THR A 185 -0.37 -31.39 -12.62
C THR A 185 -1.75 -30.77 -12.54
N TYR A 186 -1.88 -29.50 -12.91
CA TYR A 186 -3.09 -28.70 -12.63
C TYR A 186 -3.92 -28.34 -13.88
N GLY A 187 -3.50 -28.75 -15.07
CA GLY A 187 -4.20 -28.48 -16.33
C GLY A 187 -4.14 -27.01 -16.77
N SER A 188 -5.04 -26.61 -17.68
CA SER A 188 -5.00 -25.28 -18.32
C SER A 188 -5.28 -24.10 -17.39
N GLU A 189 -5.83 -24.36 -16.21
CA GLU A 189 -6.09 -23.36 -15.16
C GLU A 189 -5.06 -23.42 -14.01
N ALA A 190 -3.88 -24.00 -14.28
CA ALA A 190 -2.79 -24.07 -13.31
C ALA A 190 -2.51 -22.71 -12.65
N VAL A 191 -2.26 -22.78 -11.34
CA VAL A 191 -1.94 -21.62 -10.49
C VAL A 191 -0.55 -21.72 -9.88
N TRP A 192 0.19 -22.77 -10.21
CA TRP A 192 1.50 -23.10 -9.66
C TRP A 192 2.52 -23.17 -10.77
N GLY A 193 3.72 -22.66 -10.52
CA GLY A 193 4.81 -22.63 -11.48
C GLY A 193 6.09 -22.10 -10.84
N GLU A 194 7.07 -21.83 -11.69
CA GLU A 194 8.40 -21.32 -11.33
C GLU A 194 8.79 -20.17 -12.24
N HIS A 195 9.52 -19.20 -11.69
CA HIS A 195 10.15 -18.09 -12.43
C HIS A 195 11.41 -17.71 -11.69
N GLU A 196 12.52 -18.21 -12.22
CA GLU A 196 13.73 -18.40 -11.44
C GLU A 196 14.96 -17.98 -12.22
N ILE A 197 15.91 -17.36 -11.51
CA ILE A 197 17.32 -17.32 -11.91
C ILE A 197 18.03 -18.45 -11.19
N ASP A 198 18.27 -19.53 -11.93
CA ASP A 198 18.83 -20.78 -11.46
C ASP A 198 20.37 -20.80 -11.59
N HIS A 199 21.05 -21.01 -10.48
CA HIS A 199 22.52 -21.13 -10.40
C HIS A 199 22.95 -22.58 -10.59
N ILE A 200 23.71 -22.87 -11.64
CA ILE A 200 24.09 -24.23 -12.00
C ILE A 200 25.39 -24.66 -11.32
N LEU A 201 25.32 -25.74 -10.54
CA LEU A 201 26.45 -26.32 -9.82
C LEU A 201 26.76 -27.75 -10.31
N LEU A 202 28.03 -28.03 -10.60
CA LEU A 202 28.52 -29.40 -10.81
C LEU A 202 29.25 -29.91 -9.57
N TYR A 203 29.07 -31.21 -9.28
CA TYR A 203 29.83 -31.94 -8.28
C TYR A 203 30.19 -33.32 -8.83
N ARG A 204 31.40 -33.82 -8.57
CA ARG A 204 31.78 -35.18 -8.97
C ARG A 204 32.50 -35.90 -7.85
N LEU A 205 32.15 -37.17 -7.65
CA LEU A 205 32.80 -38.06 -6.69
C LEU A 205 34.24 -38.37 -7.13
N LYS A 206 35.16 -38.37 -6.16
CA LYS A 206 36.54 -38.83 -6.33
C LYS A 206 36.56 -40.36 -6.45
N PRO A 207 37.58 -40.94 -7.11
CA PRO A 207 37.79 -42.39 -7.11
C PRO A 207 37.76 -42.97 -5.68
N GLY A 208 36.91 -43.98 -5.45
CA GLY A 208 36.68 -44.61 -4.15
C GLY A 208 35.69 -43.92 -3.20
N GLU A 209 35.25 -42.69 -3.49
CA GLU A 209 34.26 -41.95 -2.70
C GLU A 209 32.84 -42.51 -2.92
N LYS A 210 32.08 -42.72 -1.85
CA LYS A 210 30.68 -43.16 -1.89
C LYS A 210 29.85 -42.20 -1.05
N LEU A 211 28.64 -41.90 -1.52
CA LEU A 211 27.68 -41.11 -0.76
C LEU A 211 26.63 -41.98 -0.10
N THR A 212 26.26 -41.61 1.12
CA THR A 212 25.07 -42.11 1.80
C THR A 212 23.84 -41.50 1.11
N LEU A 213 22.98 -42.35 0.54
CA LEU A 213 21.69 -41.95 -0.03
C LEU A 213 20.55 -42.52 0.82
N LYS A 214 19.80 -41.63 1.45
CA LYS A 214 18.58 -41.93 2.21
C LYS A 214 17.49 -40.93 1.82
N PRO A 215 16.90 -41.07 0.61
CA PRO A 215 15.97 -40.09 0.09
C PRO A 215 14.79 -39.85 1.03
N ASN A 216 14.44 -38.58 1.23
CA ASN A 216 13.28 -38.19 2.01
C ASN A 216 12.02 -38.47 1.19
N PRO A 217 11.09 -39.33 1.65
CA PRO A 217 9.89 -39.69 0.89
C PRO A 217 8.92 -38.51 0.66
N GLU A 218 9.06 -37.40 1.40
CA GLU A 218 8.29 -36.18 1.15
C GLU A 218 8.91 -35.28 0.05
N GLU A 219 10.13 -35.57 -0.39
CA GLU A 219 10.84 -34.80 -1.40
C GLU A 219 11.11 -35.63 -2.67
N VAL A 220 11.41 -36.93 -2.51
CA VAL A 220 11.92 -37.82 -3.55
C VAL A 220 11.13 -39.13 -3.60
N GLU A 221 10.57 -39.45 -4.76
CA GLU A 221 9.88 -40.73 -5.01
C GLU A 221 10.86 -41.83 -5.42
N ALA A 222 11.84 -41.49 -6.27
CA ALA A 222 12.81 -42.43 -6.81
C ALA A 222 14.13 -41.74 -7.17
N THR A 223 15.22 -42.51 -7.26
CA THR A 223 16.53 -42.02 -7.73
C THR A 223 17.10 -42.97 -8.78
N ARG A 224 17.91 -42.46 -9.70
CA ARG A 224 18.56 -43.25 -10.74
C ARG A 224 19.88 -42.62 -11.18
N TRP A 225 20.89 -43.46 -11.38
CA TRP A 225 22.14 -43.07 -12.04
C TRP A 225 22.03 -43.37 -13.53
N LEU A 226 22.25 -42.38 -14.39
CA LEU A 226 22.24 -42.56 -15.84
C LEU A 226 23.52 -42.04 -16.49
N GLY A 227 24.05 -42.79 -17.45
CA GLY A 227 25.06 -42.31 -18.39
C GLY A 227 24.47 -41.29 -19.38
N ARG A 228 25.36 -40.59 -20.09
CA ARG A 228 24.98 -39.53 -21.05
C ARG A 228 24.04 -40.04 -22.14
N GLU A 229 24.38 -41.15 -22.79
CA GLU A 229 23.59 -41.74 -23.88
C GLU A 229 22.23 -42.26 -23.37
N GLU A 230 22.21 -42.84 -22.18
CA GLU A 230 20.99 -43.34 -21.53
C GLU A 230 20.03 -42.20 -21.20
N LEU A 231 20.54 -41.08 -20.67
CA LEU A 231 19.72 -39.89 -20.40
C LEU A 231 19.11 -39.32 -21.69
N ILE A 232 19.93 -39.17 -22.75
CA ILE A 232 19.46 -38.65 -24.04
C ILE A 232 18.33 -39.53 -24.59
N GLU A 233 18.45 -40.85 -24.45
CA GLU A 233 17.41 -41.78 -24.92
C GLU A 233 16.15 -41.73 -24.04
N ALA A 234 16.31 -41.66 -22.71
CA ALA A 234 15.18 -41.52 -21.79
C ALA A 234 14.39 -40.22 -22.02
N MET A 235 15.08 -39.12 -22.35
CA MET A 235 14.44 -37.83 -22.65
C MET A 235 13.68 -37.80 -23.99
N LYS A 236 13.97 -38.70 -24.93
CA LYS A 236 13.19 -38.84 -26.18
C LYS A 236 11.84 -39.55 -25.97
N GLY A 237 11.52 -39.96 -24.74
CA GLY A 237 10.28 -40.67 -24.42
C GLY A 237 10.35 -42.18 -24.60
N ALA A 238 11.55 -42.75 -24.79
CA ALA A 238 11.76 -44.19 -24.80
C ALA A 238 12.00 -44.68 -23.36
N GLY A 239 11.00 -45.28 -22.71
CA GLY A 239 11.19 -45.98 -21.43
C GLY A 239 10.18 -45.64 -20.32
N ASP A 240 10.58 -45.90 -19.07
CA ASP A 240 9.78 -45.78 -17.84
C ASP A 240 9.85 -44.40 -17.17
N MET A 241 10.42 -43.40 -17.85
CA MET A 241 10.60 -42.02 -17.36
C MET A 241 9.85 -41.00 -18.23
N PRO A 242 8.51 -40.95 -18.14
CA PRO A 242 7.68 -40.25 -19.13
C PRO A 242 7.60 -38.72 -18.94
N LEU A 243 7.93 -38.20 -17.77
CA LEU A 243 7.76 -36.79 -17.42
C LEU A 243 9.07 -36.18 -16.92
N TRP A 244 9.45 -35.05 -17.48
CA TRP A 244 10.68 -34.33 -17.16
C TRP A 244 10.38 -32.90 -16.75
N SER A 245 11.07 -32.41 -15.72
CA SER A 245 10.94 -31.03 -15.27
C SER A 245 11.36 -30.03 -16.36
N PRO A 246 10.70 -28.87 -16.49
CA PRO A 246 10.97 -27.89 -17.55
C PRO A 246 12.40 -27.35 -17.51
N TRP A 247 12.93 -27.03 -16.32
CA TRP A 247 14.30 -26.53 -16.17
C TRP A 247 15.35 -27.54 -16.59
N PHE A 248 15.18 -28.81 -16.20
CA PHE A 248 16.15 -29.84 -16.57
C PHE A 248 16.14 -30.14 -18.07
N ARG A 249 15.00 -29.99 -18.75
CA ARG A 249 14.94 -30.02 -20.22
C ARG A 249 15.78 -28.91 -20.83
N ILE A 250 15.62 -27.67 -20.36
CA ILE A 250 16.42 -26.53 -20.80
C ILE A 250 17.92 -26.80 -20.59
N ILE A 251 18.31 -27.20 -19.38
CA ILE A 251 19.70 -27.47 -19.02
C ILE A 251 20.27 -28.55 -19.93
N THR A 252 19.53 -29.64 -20.16
CA THR A 252 20.02 -30.77 -20.96
C THR A 252 20.15 -30.44 -22.45
N GLU A 253 19.13 -29.80 -23.03
CA GLU A 253 19.07 -29.48 -24.45
C GLU A 253 20.03 -28.35 -24.85
N ARG A 254 20.32 -27.41 -23.93
CA ARG A 254 21.08 -26.19 -24.25
C ARG A 254 22.52 -26.21 -23.75
N LEU A 255 22.81 -26.86 -22.62
CA LEU A 255 24.07 -26.65 -21.88
C LEU A 255 24.80 -27.95 -21.53
N LEU A 256 24.10 -28.89 -20.90
CA LEU A 256 24.70 -30.06 -20.24
C LEU A 256 25.47 -30.98 -21.19
N ASP A 257 24.97 -31.23 -22.40
CA ASP A 257 25.62 -32.15 -23.35
C ASP A 257 27.07 -31.72 -23.68
N ALA A 258 27.31 -30.41 -23.77
CA ALA A 258 28.63 -29.87 -24.03
C ALA A 258 29.56 -30.03 -22.82
N TRP A 259 29.05 -29.80 -21.61
CA TRP A 259 29.81 -29.97 -20.37
C TRP A 259 30.13 -31.44 -20.09
N TRP A 260 29.19 -32.35 -20.33
CA TRP A 260 29.36 -33.77 -20.04
C TRP A 260 30.38 -34.44 -20.98
N LYS A 261 30.43 -34.03 -22.26
CA LYS A 261 31.46 -34.49 -23.21
C LYS A 261 32.90 -34.15 -22.77
N ASP A 262 33.07 -33.08 -22.01
CA ASP A 262 34.35 -32.59 -21.52
C ASP A 262 34.30 -32.34 -20.00
N LEU A 263 33.78 -33.33 -19.27
CA LEU A 263 33.44 -33.19 -17.84
C LEU A 263 34.67 -32.87 -16.98
N GLU A 264 35.84 -33.39 -17.34
CA GLU A 264 37.10 -33.05 -16.68
C GLU A 264 37.40 -31.56 -16.78
N ALA A 265 37.33 -30.97 -17.97
CA ALA A 265 37.57 -29.54 -18.14
C ALA A 265 36.48 -28.70 -17.47
N ALA A 266 35.22 -29.14 -17.51
CA ALA A 266 34.09 -28.47 -16.86
C ALA A 266 34.27 -28.36 -15.34
N LEU A 267 34.87 -29.36 -14.69
CA LEU A 267 35.11 -29.37 -13.24
C LEU A 267 36.43 -28.72 -12.83
N SER A 268 37.49 -28.91 -13.63
CA SER A 268 38.87 -28.53 -13.25
C SER A 268 39.33 -27.17 -13.78
N THR A 269 38.62 -26.58 -14.74
CA THR A 269 38.99 -25.31 -15.38
C THR A 269 37.82 -24.32 -15.40
N ASP A 270 38.08 -23.09 -15.84
CA ASP A 270 37.05 -22.06 -16.04
C ASP A 270 36.52 -22.01 -17.49
N LYS A 271 36.85 -23.02 -18.32
CA LYS A 271 36.47 -23.07 -19.75
C LYS A 271 34.97 -22.85 -20.00
N TYR A 272 34.12 -23.33 -19.10
CA TYR A 272 32.67 -23.29 -19.21
C TYR A 272 32.00 -22.36 -18.19
N VAL A 273 32.80 -21.60 -17.43
CA VAL A 273 32.28 -20.67 -16.41
C VAL A 273 31.87 -19.36 -17.07
N ASP A 274 30.61 -18.96 -16.89
CA ASP A 274 30.07 -17.68 -17.32
C ASP A 274 29.45 -16.93 -16.13
N VAL A 275 30.21 -15.96 -15.61
CA VAL A 275 29.78 -15.05 -14.53
C VAL A 275 29.17 -13.75 -15.05
N ALA A 276 29.31 -13.45 -16.34
CA ALA A 276 28.91 -12.18 -16.94
C ALA A 276 27.49 -12.24 -17.49
N SER A 277 27.06 -13.40 -17.97
CA SER A 277 25.76 -13.59 -18.59
C SER A 277 24.73 -14.19 -17.64
N ILE A 278 23.47 -13.97 -17.98
CA ILE A 278 22.32 -14.72 -17.47
C ILE A 278 21.64 -15.25 -18.73
N HIS A 279 21.64 -16.57 -18.91
CA HIS A 279 21.07 -17.18 -20.11
C HIS A 279 19.56 -17.30 -19.96
N ARG A 280 18.80 -16.55 -20.76
CA ARG A 280 17.34 -16.52 -20.67
C ARG A 280 16.75 -17.48 -21.70
N PHE A 281 15.84 -18.35 -21.25
CA PHE A 281 15.18 -19.32 -22.12
C PHE A 281 13.68 -19.34 -21.85
N ASP A 282 12.91 -19.32 -22.94
CA ASP A 282 11.51 -19.71 -22.87
C ASP A 282 11.37 -21.24 -22.78
N THR A 283 10.39 -21.70 -22.00
CA THR A 283 10.09 -23.13 -21.86
C THR A 283 9.32 -23.65 -23.07
N ALA A 284 9.10 -24.98 -23.10
CA ALA A 284 8.31 -25.58 -24.16
C ALA A 284 6.82 -25.14 -24.07
N PRO A 285 6.08 -25.06 -25.20
CA PRO A 285 4.72 -24.51 -25.22
C PRO A 285 3.72 -25.11 -24.22
N GLU A 286 3.91 -26.37 -23.84
CA GLU A 286 3.11 -27.06 -22.83
C GLU A 286 3.25 -26.48 -21.41
N PHE A 287 4.30 -25.71 -21.14
CA PHE A 287 4.52 -25.01 -19.87
C PHE A 287 4.15 -23.51 -19.93
N HIS A 288 3.43 -23.11 -20.98
CA HIS A 288 2.89 -21.75 -21.12
C HIS A 288 1.40 -21.69 -20.70
N GLY A 289 0.91 -20.51 -20.32
CA GLY A 289 -0.51 -20.27 -20.04
C GLY A 289 -0.87 -20.07 -18.56
N GLY A 290 -1.98 -20.68 -18.13
CA GLY A 290 -2.57 -20.53 -16.78
C GLY A 290 -3.38 -19.28 -16.53
N LEU A 291 -3.82 -19.10 -15.27
CA LEU A 291 -4.53 -17.88 -14.84
C LEU A 291 -3.72 -16.59 -15.08
N GLY A 292 -2.39 -16.71 -15.11
CA GLY A 292 -1.49 -15.61 -15.41
C GLY A 292 -1.46 -15.17 -16.88
N LYS A 293 -1.84 -16.02 -17.84
CA LYS A 293 -1.68 -15.75 -19.28
C LYS A 293 -0.25 -15.32 -19.69
N ALA A 294 0.75 -15.83 -18.97
CA ALA A 294 2.15 -15.62 -19.32
C ALA A 294 2.45 -16.11 -20.73
N LYS A 295 3.26 -15.34 -21.46
CA LYS A 295 3.72 -15.67 -22.80
C LYS A 295 5.23 -15.85 -22.82
N PRO A 296 5.77 -16.69 -23.70
CA PRO A 296 7.19 -16.73 -23.95
C PRO A 296 7.66 -15.36 -24.43
N PHE A 297 8.76 -14.89 -23.87
CA PHE A 297 9.43 -13.67 -24.28
C PHE A 297 10.90 -13.58 -23.86
N LEU A 298 11.38 -14.45 -22.95
CA LEU A 298 12.74 -14.41 -22.44
C LEU A 298 13.77 -14.58 -23.55
N ASP A 299 13.48 -15.39 -24.57
CA ASP A 299 14.32 -15.53 -25.76
C ASP A 299 14.43 -14.20 -26.54
N GLY A 300 13.35 -13.41 -26.56
CA GLY A 300 13.31 -12.08 -27.15
C GLY A 300 14.19 -11.10 -26.38
N VAL A 301 14.14 -11.13 -25.05
CA VAL A 301 14.99 -10.32 -24.18
C VAL A 301 16.46 -10.69 -24.36
N ALA A 302 16.79 -11.99 -24.41
CA ALA A 302 18.17 -12.43 -24.65
C ALA A 302 18.72 -11.91 -25.99
N LYS A 303 17.90 -11.94 -27.06
CA LYS A 303 18.29 -11.39 -28.37
C LYS A 303 18.51 -9.88 -28.30
N ALA A 304 17.64 -9.14 -27.61
CA ALA A 304 17.75 -7.70 -27.44
C ALA A 304 18.97 -7.31 -26.60
N GLU A 305 19.23 -8.03 -25.50
CA GLU A 305 20.43 -7.86 -24.67
C GLU A 305 21.71 -8.10 -25.48
N ALA A 306 21.75 -9.14 -26.31
CA ALA A 306 22.89 -9.44 -27.17
C ALA A 306 23.12 -8.37 -28.26
N ALA A 307 22.05 -7.78 -28.79
CA ALA A 307 22.14 -6.66 -29.73
C ALA A 307 22.65 -5.39 -29.03
N ALA A 308 22.05 -5.03 -27.89
CA ALA A 308 22.45 -3.87 -27.10
C ALA A 308 23.90 -3.95 -26.63
N LEU A 309 24.39 -5.15 -26.26
CA LEU A 309 25.78 -5.37 -25.89
C LEU A 309 26.75 -5.08 -27.04
N LYS A 310 26.37 -5.37 -28.29
CA LYS A 310 27.20 -5.08 -29.48
C LYS A 310 27.24 -3.60 -29.84
N GLU A 311 26.18 -2.85 -29.55
CA GLU A 311 26.00 -1.46 -30.01
C GLU A 311 26.28 -0.39 -28.94
N GLY A 312 26.12 -0.70 -27.65
CA GLY A 312 26.15 0.28 -26.56
C GLY A 312 26.76 -0.20 -25.24
N GLY A 313 27.40 -1.36 -25.21
CA GLY A 313 28.09 -1.89 -24.03
C GLY A 313 27.17 -2.39 -22.90
N GLU A 314 27.74 -2.54 -21.70
CA GLU A 314 27.08 -3.20 -20.56
C GLU A 314 25.88 -2.40 -20.01
N GLU A 315 25.94 -1.08 -20.06
CA GLU A 315 24.86 -0.19 -19.62
C GLU A 315 23.62 -0.32 -20.52
N ALA A 316 23.81 -0.45 -21.84
CA ALA A 316 22.71 -0.66 -22.78
C ALA A 316 22.05 -2.03 -22.58
N ARG A 317 22.85 -3.09 -22.34
CA ARG A 317 22.33 -4.42 -21.97
C ARG A 317 21.53 -4.35 -20.67
N ARG A 318 22.05 -3.65 -19.66
CA ARG A 318 21.39 -3.46 -18.36
C ARG A 318 20.03 -2.78 -18.54
N LYS A 319 19.97 -1.73 -19.37
CA LYS A 319 18.74 -1.03 -19.68
C LYS A 319 17.69 -1.95 -20.30
N VAL A 320 18.07 -2.75 -21.31
CA VAL A 320 17.13 -3.71 -21.93
C VAL A 320 16.56 -4.70 -20.91
N ALA A 321 17.39 -5.22 -20.01
CA ALA A 321 16.95 -6.15 -18.97
C ALA A 321 15.91 -5.50 -18.03
N LEU A 322 16.17 -4.27 -17.59
CA LEU A 322 15.31 -3.52 -16.68
C LEU A 322 14.03 -3.03 -17.37
N ASP A 323 14.10 -2.61 -18.64
CA ASP A 323 12.94 -2.20 -19.44
C ASP A 323 12.01 -3.41 -19.68
N ALA A 324 12.57 -4.58 -19.99
CA ALA A 324 11.79 -5.80 -20.15
C ALA A 324 11.16 -6.28 -18.82
N GLU A 325 11.87 -6.12 -17.70
CA GLU A 325 11.30 -6.34 -16.37
C GLU A 325 10.14 -5.37 -16.09
N HIS A 326 10.30 -4.10 -16.46
CA HIS A 326 9.25 -3.10 -16.33
C HIS A 326 8.03 -3.50 -17.17
N GLU A 327 8.20 -3.95 -18.41
CA GLU A 327 7.10 -4.46 -19.25
C GLU A 327 6.37 -5.65 -18.60
N ASP A 328 7.11 -6.60 -18.00
CA ASP A 328 6.53 -7.75 -17.28
C ASP A 328 5.70 -7.31 -16.06
N ARG A 329 6.12 -6.21 -15.40
CA ARG A 329 5.38 -5.56 -14.31
C ARG A 329 4.21 -4.70 -14.82
N VAL A 330 4.23 -4.25 -16.08
CA VAL A 330 3.23 -3.36 -16.71
C VAL A 330 2.04 -4.11 -17.33
N ILE A 331 2.12 -5.44 -17.55
CA ILE A 331 1.00 -6.24 -18.12
C ILE A 331 -0.23 -6.32 -17.18
N GLY A 332 -0.16 -5.80 -15.95
CA GLY A 332 -1.33 -5.60 -15.08
C GLY A 332 -2.13 -4.30 -15.28
N PHE A 333 -1.58 -3.29 -15.97
CA PHE A 333 -2.20 -1.95 -16.04
C PHE A 333 -2.88 -1.64 -17.38
N VAL A 334 -2.42 -2.24 -18.48
CA VAL A 334 -2.93 -1.93 -19.84
C VAL A 334 -4.23 -2.69 -20.20
N GLY A 335 -4.64 -3.67 -19.38
CA GLY A 335 -5.86 -4.47 -19.59
C GLY A 335 -7.18 -3.85 -19.11
N ARG A 336 -7.18 -2.64 -18.51
CA ARG A 336 -8.39 -1.92 -18.08
C ARG A 336 -8.75 -0.70 -18.94
N GLY A 337 -8.24 -0.65 -20.18
CA GLY A 337 -8.55 0.42 -21.14
C GLY A 337 -9.50 0.03 -22.28
N GLN A 338 -9.79 -1.25 -22.49
CA GLN A 338 -10.63 -1.72 -23.59
C GLN A 338 -11.51 -2.89 -23.17
N ALA A 339 -12.51 -2.61 -22.33
CA ALA A 339 -13.72 -3.42 -22.26
C ALA A 339 -14.89 -2.44 -22.31
N GLU A 340 -15.56 -2.44 -23.47
CA GLU A 340 -16.80 -1.76 -23.83
C GLU A 340 -17.53 -1.04 -22.67
N VAL A 341 -17.26 0.26 -22.50
CA VAL A 341 -18.20 1.15 -21.83
C VAL A 341 -19.30 1.44 -22.83
N GLY A 342 -20.36 0.64 -22.75
CA GLY A 342 -21.64 0.96 -23.37
C GLY A 342 -22.03 2.40 -23.01
N SER A 343 -22.35 3.16 -24.04
CA SER A 343 -22.80 4.54 -23.96
C SER A 343 -23.96 4.71 -22.96
N SER A 344 -23.70 5.39 -21.86
CA SER A 344 -24.72 6.22 -21.20
C SER A 344 -24.04 7.46 -20.65
N ALA A 345 -24.19 8.56 -21.39
CA ALA A 345 -23.82 9.89 -20.96
C ALA A 345 -24.69 10.29 -19.75
N GLY A 346 -24.09 10.32 -18.56
CA GLY A 346 -24.73 10.79 -17.33
C GLY A 346 -23.81 10.61 -16.13
N ASP A 347 -23.43 11.72 -15.51
CA ASP A 347 -22.70 11.84 -14.23
C ASP A 347 -21.20 11.43 -14.21
N VAL A 348 -20.35 12.18 -14.92
CA VAL A 348 -18.93 12.30 -14.54
C VAL A 348 -18.82 13.34 -13.41
N LYS A 349 -18.55 12.88 -12.17
CA LYS A 349 -18.18 13.76 -11.05
C LYS A 349 -16.66 13.93 -10.97
N GLN A 350 -16.23 15.08 -10.47
CA GLN A 350 -14.93 15.75 -10.67
C GLN A 350 -13.78 15.38 -9.70
N GLY A 351 -12.53 15.61 -10.16
CA GLY A 351 -11.27 15.16 -9.55
C GLY A 351 -10.98 13.71 -9.96
N GLY A 352 -9.85 13.10 -9.62
CA GLY A 352 -9.67 11.64 -9.74
C GLY A 352 -10.80 10.81 -9.09
N TYR A 353 -11.68 11.44 -8.30
CA TYR A 353 -12.98 10.97 -7.80
C TYR A 353 -13.91 10.42 -8.90
N GLY A 354 -13.63 9.19 -9.29
CA GLY A 354 -14.36 8.41 -10.28
C GLY A 354 -13.47 7.36 -10.95
N LYS A 355 -12.16 7.61 -10.99
CA LYS A 355 -11.13 6.70 -11.52
C LYS A 355 -10.81 5.54 -10.56
N VAL A 356 -10.99 5.76 -9.25
CA VAL A 356 -10.66 4.81 -8.18
C VAL A 356 -11.91 4.48 -7.33
N PRO A 357 -12.14 3.21 -6.93
CA PRO A 357 -13.29 2.85 -6.11
C PRO A 357 -13.28 3.55 -4.73
N THR A 358 -14.46 3.97 -4.26
CA THR A 358 -14.64 4.46 -2.89
C THR A 358 -15.14 3.33 -2.00
N HIS A 359 -14.41 3.03 -0.92
CA HIS A 359 -14.82 2.02 0.06
C HIS A 359 -15.96 2.57 0.93
N LYS A 360 -17.16 1.99 0.79
CA LYS A 360 -18.37 2.41 1.53
C LYS A 360 -18.81 1.30 2.47
N ASN A 361 -19.25 1.70 3.66
CA ASN A 361 -19.85 0.77 4.62
C ASN A 361 -21.26 0.34 4.17
N PRO A 362 -21.66 -0.94 4.40
CA PRO A 362 -23.00 -1.42 4.08
C PRO A 362 -24.11 -0.57 4.73
N LYS A 363 -25.23 -0.37 4.02
CA LYS A 363 -26.37 0.41 4.55
C LYS A 363 -26.97 -0.21 5.83
N LEU A 364 -26.94 -1.55 5.93
CA LEU A 364 -27.38 -2.28 7.12
C LEU A 364 -26.54 -1.98 8.37
N ASP A 365 -25.21 -1.82 8.24
CA ASP A 365 -24.34 -1.47 9.37
C ASP A 365 -24.61 -0.05 9.90
N GLN A 366 -25.13 0.84 9.05
CA GLN A 366 -25.55 2.17 9.47
C GLN A 366 -26.84 2.14 10.31
N LEU A 367 -27.74 1.19 10.03
CA LEU A 367 -29.00 1.03 10.77
C LEU A 367 -28.79 0.44 12.17
N LEU A 368 -27.73 -0.35 12.37
CA LEU A 368 -27.36 -0.93 13.66
C LEU A 368 -26.74 0.08 14.64
N ARG A 369 -26.64 1.37 14.26
CA ARG A 369 -25.97 2.42 15.05
C ARG A 369 -26.94 3.56 15.40
N PRO A 370 -27.86 3.35 16.35
CA PRO A 370 -28.97 4.27 16.63
C PRO A 370 -28.50 5.69 17.03
N LEU A 371 -27.37 5.82 17.71
CA LEU A 371 -26.82 7.14 18.08
C LEU A 371 -26.38 7.99 16.87
N GLU A 372 -25.96 7.35 15.78
CA GLU A 372 -25.62 8.06 14.53
C GLU A 372 -26.88 8.58 13.83
N ILE A 373 -27.95 7.78 13.83
CA ILE A 373 -29.26 8.17 13.29
C ILE A 373 -29.83 9.34 14.09
N ILE A 374 -29.81 9.26 15.43
CA ILE A 374 -30.28 10.34 16.31
C ILE A 374 -29.50 11.63 16.04
N SER A 375 -28.19 11.54 15.81
CA SER A 375 -27.36 12.73 15.55
C SER A 375 -27.64 13.32 14.17
N ALA A 376 -27.86 12.49 13.15
CA ALA A 376 -28.30 12.94 11.83
C ALA A 376 -29.68 13.61 11.86
N LEU A 377 -30.62 13.07 12.65
CA LEU A 377 -31.93 13.68 12.89
C LEU A 377 -31.79 15.00 13.65
N ARG A 378 -30.97 15.06 14.70
CA ARG A 378 -30.70 16.31 15.44
C ARG A 378 -30.16 17.37 14.49
N LEU A 379 -29.16 17.04 13.67
CA LEU A 379 -28.59 17.94 12.68
C LEU A 379 -29.65 18.51 11.72
N LYS A 380 -30.58 17.66 11.26
CA LYS A 380 -31.65 18.05 10.33
C LYS A 380 -32.76 18.86 10.99
N CYS A 381 -33.17 18.51 12.21
CA CYS A 381 -34.33 19.09 12.89
C CYS A 381 -34.02 20.39 13.65
N THR A 382 -32.76 20.60 14.05
CA THR A 382 -32.38 21.75 14.91
C THR A 382 -31.77 22.92 14.15
N GLY A 383 -31.66 22.85 12.82
CA GLY A 383 -31.05 23.93 12.04
C GLY A 383 -29.57 24.16 12.35
N LEU A 384 -28.87 23.19 12.94
CA LEU A 384 -27.47 23.34 13.37
C LEU A 384 -26.50 23.73 12.23
N LEU A 385 -26.88 23.50 10.98
CA LEU A 385 -26.16 23.90 9.76
C LEU A 385 -26.97 24.92 8.93
N GLU A 386 -27.63 25.86 9.58
CA GLU A 386 -28.31 26.97 8.89
C GLU A 386 -27.33 27.81 8.05
N ASN A 387 -27.83 28.32 6.92
CA ASN A 387 -27.04 29.11 5.98
C ASN A 387 -27.18 30.60 6.26
N ASN A 388 -26.21 31.18 6.98
CA ASN A 388 -26.15 32.61 7.29
C ASN A 388 -25.82 33.50 6.07
N LEU A 389 -25.44 32.89 4.93
CA LEU A 389 -25.19 33.58 3.67
C LEU A 389 -26.44 33.61 2.77
N LYS A 390 -27.55 32.99 3.16
CA LYS A 390 -28.76 32.95 2.35
C LYS A 390 -29.48 34.31 2.36
N GLY A 391 -29.98 34.76 1.21
CA GLY A 391 -30.83 35.96 1.09
C GLY A 391 -30.05 37.27 1.07
N GLN A 392 -28.82 37.27 0.57
CA GLN A 392 -28.05 38.49 0.35
C GLN A 392 -28.57 39.23 -0.88
N CYS A 393 -28.70 40.56 -0.81
CA CYS A 393 -29.19 41.36 -1.95
C CYS A 393 -28.17 41.45 -3.11
N ASP A 394 -26.92 41.02 -2.92
CA ASP A 394 -25.87 41.09 -3.93
C ASP A 394 -25.79 39.78 -4.73
N VAL A 395 -26.12 39.87 -6.02
CA VAL A 395 -26.13 38.74 -6.97
C VAL A 395 -24.77 38.06 -7.13
N ASP A 396 -23.66 38.76 -6.89
CA ASP A 396 -22.32 38.19 -6.97
C ASP A 396 -21.97 37.42 -5.69
N VAL A 397 -22.49 37.84 -4.54
CA VAL A 397 -22.37 37.09 -3.27
C VAL A 397 -23.19 35.81 -3.33
N GLU A 398 -24.42 35.86 -3.87
CA GLU A 398 -25.24 34.67 -4.07
C GLU A 398 -24.57 33.66 -5.01
N PHE A 399 -23.92 34.15 -6.07
CA PHE A 399 -23.10 33.30 -6.94
C PHE A 399 -21.94 32.66 -6.20
N CYS A 400 -21.22 33.41 -5.36
CA CYS A 400 -20.13 32.88 -4.57
C CYS A 400 -20.61 31.81 -3.57
N ASP A 401 -21.75 32.00 -2.90
CA ASP A 401 -22.33 30.98 -2.02
C ASP A 401 -22.77 29.72 -2.78
N ASP A 402 -23.43 29.87 -3.94
CA ASP A 402 -23.80 28.75 -4.80
C ASP A 402 -22.56 27.99 -5.27
N MET A 403 -21.54 28.72 -5.75
CA MET A 403 -20.29 28.14 -6.21
C MET A 403 -19.56 27.43 -5.08
N LEU A 404 -19.50 28.03 -3.89
CA LEU A 404 -18.97 27.39 -2.69
C LEU A 404 -19.66 26.05 -2.43
N GLY A 405 -20.99 25.97 -2.55
CA GLY A 405 -21.73 24.71 -2.41
C GLY A 405 -21.38 23.65 -3.45
N LYS A 406 -20.97 24.06 -4.65
CA LYS A 406 -20.61 23.18 -5.77
C LYS A 406 -19.17 22.68 -5.66
N VAL A 407 -18.21 23.58 -5.44
CA VAL A 407 -16.77 23.25 -5.38
C VAL A 407 -16.32 22.77 -3.98
N SER A 408 -17.18 22.91 -2.95
CA SER A 408 -16.84 22.57 -1.58
C SER A 408 -17.91 21.73 -0.90
N ARG A 409 -17.71 20.41 -0.86
CA ARG A 409 -18.67 19.47 -0.26
C ARG A 409 -18.91 19.75 1.22
N SER A 410 -17.89 19.53 2.05
CA SER A 410 -18.03 19.53 3.52
C SER A 410 -17.76 20.90 4.14
N PHE A 411 -16.89 21.73 3.54
CA PHE A 411 -16.52 23.03 4.10
C PHE A 411 -17.59 24.09 3.86
N ALA A 412 -18.36 24.03 2.77
CA ALA A 412 -19.46 24.99 2.53
C ALA A 412 -20.44 25.05 3.70
N ALA A 413 -20.86 23.90 4.24
CA ALA A 413 -21.78 23.84 5.37
C ALA A 413 -21.20 24.46 6.66
N VAL A 414 -19.87 24.48 6.80
CA VAL A 414 -19.19 25.01 7.97
C VAL A 414 -18.93 26.52 7.83
N ILE A 415 -18.55 26.98 6.64
CA ILE A 415 -18.40 28.41 6.31
C ILE A 415 -19.72 29.15 6.49
N ARG A 416 -20.82 28.54 6.04
CA ARG A 416 -22.18 29.11 6.13
C ARG A 416 -22.69 29.34 7.56
N GLN A 417 -22.06 28.76 8.58
CA GLN A 417 -22.42 28.97 10.00
C GLN A 417 -21.69 30.16 10.64
N LEU A 418 -20.71 30.74 9.96
CA LEU A 418 -19.98 31.91 10.46
C LEU A 418 -20.90 33.14 10.50
N PRO A 419 -20.59 34.16 11.31
CA PRO A 419 -21.24 35.46 11.22
C PRO A 419 -21.20 35.99 9.78
N THR A 420 -22.30 36.56 9.28
CA THR A 420 -22.51 36.83 7.85
C THR A 420 -21.31 37.48 7.15
N GLN A 421 -20.77 38.58 7.70
CA GLN A 421 -19.60 39.25 7.09
C GLN A 421 -18.38 38.34 7.05
N LEU A 422 -18.00 37.72 8.18
CA LEU A 422 -16.87 36.79 8.24
C LEU A 422 -17.09 35.58 7.31
N GLY A 423 -18.33 35.11 7.18
CA GLY A 423 -18.70 34.06 6.25
C GLY A 423 -18.48 34.44 4.79
N ILE A 424 -18.77 35.69 4.40
CA ILE A 424 -18.46 36.21 3.06
C ILE A 424 -16.95 36.31 2.86
N ASP A 425 -16.22 36.89 3.82
CA ASP A 425 -14.76 37.03 3.76
C ASP A 425 -14.08 35.67 3.52
N ILE A 426 -14.49 34.64 4.28
CA ILE A 426 -13.94 33.28 4.18
C ILE A 426 -14.46 32.53 2.96
N CYS A 427 -15.69 32.78 2.50
CA CYS A 427 -16.19 32.25 1.24
C CYS A 427 -15.32 32.71 0.08
N ILE A 428 -15.02 34.02 0.01
CA ILE A 428 -14.13 34.57 -1.01
C ILE A 428 -12.72 34.03 -0.85
N PHE A 429 -12.17 34.01 0.36
CA PHE A 429 -10.85 33.43 0.58
C PHE A 429 -10.78 31.99 0.06
N TYR A 430 -11.78 31.16 0.35
CA TYR A 430 -11.85 29.79 -0.16
C TYR A 430 -11.92 29.72 -1.69
N LEU A 431 -12.79 30.50 -2.33
CA LEU A 431 -12.96 30.48 -3.79
C LEU A 431 -11.73 30.98 -4.54
N VAL A 432 -11.03 31.97 -3.98
CA VAL A 432 -9.77 32.48 -4.53
C VAL A 432 -8.71 31.38 -4.52
N LEU A 433 -8.51 30.72 -3.38
CA LEU A 433 -7.54 29.64 -3.27
C LEU A 433 -7.94 28.42 -4.09
N ARG A 434 -9.24 28.10 -4.18
CA ARG A 434 -9.72 27.02 -5.04
C ARG A 434 -9.47 27.30 -6.51
N ALA A 435 -9.62 28.54 -6.97
CA ALA A 435 -9.29 28.90 -8.34
C ALA A 435 -7.78 28.83 -8.61
N LEU A 436 -6.95 29.25 -7.65
CA LEU A 436 -5.49 29.10 -7.74
C LEU A 436 -5.08 27.62 -7.81
N ASP A 437 -5.63 26.80 -6.92
CA ASP A 437 -5.47 25.33 -6.86
C ASP A 437 -5.91 24.66 -8.17
N THR A 438 -7.05 25.04 -8.76
CA THR A 438 -7.47 24.51 -10.06
C THR A 438 -6.50 24.87 -11.20
N VAL A 439 -5.83 26.04 -11.16
CA VAL A 439 -4.77 26.37 -12.12
C VAL A 439 -3.54 25.50 -11.90
N GLU A 440 -3.17 25.24 -10.64
CA GLU A 440 -2.04 24.39 -10.26
C GLU A 440 -2.28 22.91 -10.58
N ASP A 441 -3.48 22.39 -10.35
CA ASP A 441 -3.82 20.98 -10.56
C ASP A 441 -4.07 20.61 -12.04
N ASP A 442 -4.35 21.59 -12.90
CA ASP A 442 -4.58 21.32 -14.31
C ASP A 442 -3.25 21.05 -15.04
N MET A 443 -2.98 19.77 -15.27
CA MET A 443 -1.78 19.26 -15.95
C MET A 443 -1.90 19.32 -17.48
N GLU A 444 -3.12 19.33 -18.03
CA GLU A 444 -3.33 19.28 -19.47
C GLU A 444 -3.44 20.68 -20.08
N ALA A 445 -4.06 21.63 -19.39
CA ALA A 445 -4.24 22.99 -19.89
C ALA A 445 -2.90 23.65 -20.24
N TYR A 446 -1.84 23.41 -19.46
CA TYR A 446 -0.52 24.04 -19.61
C TYR A 446 0.59 23.09 -20.08
N LYS A 447 0.25 21.92 -20.61
CA LYS A 447 1.21 20.91 -21.07
C LYS A 447 2.17 21.49 -22.12
N GLY A 448 3.49 21.44 -21.85
CA GLY A 448 4.52 22.05 -22.69
C GLY A 448 4.63 23.57 -22.59
N ARG A 449 3.91 24.20 -21.64
CA ARG A 449 3.90 25.65 -21.35
C ARG A 449 4.08 25.92 -19.85
N GLU A 450 4.96 25.16 -19.20
CA GLU A 450 5.19 25.18 -17.75
C GLU A 450 5.62 26.56 -17.24
N SER A 451 6.44 27.28 -18.02
CA SER A 451 6.85 28.66 -17.69
C SER A 451 5.67 29.65 -17.70
N GLU A 452 4.66 29.42 -18.54
CA GLU A 452 3.45 30.25 -18.54
C GLU A 452 2.59 29.96 -17.30
N LYS A 453 2.48 28.69 -16.90
CA LYS A 453 1.80 28.29 -15.66
C LYS A 453 2.45 28.90 -14.43
N GLN A 454 3.79 28.87 -14.34
CA GLN A 454 4.53 29.53 -13.25
C GLN A 454 4.23 31.02 -13.17
N LYS A 455 4.27 31.73 -14.30
CA LYS A 455 3.95 33.17 -14.33
C LYS A 455 2.50 33.43 -13.94
N GLU A 456 1.58 32.58 -14.37
CA GLU A 456 0.17 32.68 -14.03
C GLU A 456 -0.08 32.50 -12.53
N LEU A 457 0.57 31.52 -11.88
CA LEU A 457 0.47 31.30 -10.44
C LEU A 457 1.08 32.46 -9.63
N ILE A 458 2.29 32.90 -9.99
CA ILE A 458 2.99 34.00 -9.29
C ILE A 458 2.20 35.31 -9.40
N SER A 459 1.61 35.58 -10.56
CA SER A 459 0.85 36.83 -10.79
C SER A 459 -0.65 36.70 -10.51
N PHE A 460 -1.12 35.58 -9.97
CA PHE A 460 -2.55 35.31 -9.85
C PHE A 460 -3.27 36.37 -9.03
N GLY A 461 -2.74 36.74 -7.86
CA GLY A 461 -3.33 37.78 -7.00
C GLY A 461 -3.43 39.13 -7.71
N ASP A 462 -2.33 39.59 -8.30
CA ASP A 462 -2.27 40.89 -8.99
C ASP A 462 -3.12 40.95 -10.26
N LYS A 463 -3.18 39.85 -11.02
CA LYS A 463 -3.84 39.80 -12.34
C LYS A 463 -5.32 39.44 -12.25
N ARG A 464 -5.69 38.55 -11.31
CA ARG A 464 -7.02 37.92 -11.28
C ARG A 464 -7.92 38.50 -10.21
N LEU A 465 -7.40 38.89 -9.04
CA LEU A 465 -8.22 39.50 -7.98
C LEU A 465 -8.56 40.96 -8.25
N THR A 466 -7.77 41.64 -9.07
CA THR A 466 -7.96 43.07 -9.37
C THR A 466 -8.82 43.31 -10.62
N ASP A 467 -9.07 42.28 -11.44
CA ASP A 467 -9.86 42.38 -12.67
C ASP A 467 -11.31 41.87 -12.47
N PRO A 468 -12.30 42.77 -12.40
CA PRO A 468 -13.71 42.39 -12.23
C PRO A 468 -14.31 41.68 -13.46
N ASN A 469 -13.62 41.67 -14.60
CA ASN A 469 -14.02 40.96 -15.81
C ASN A 469 -13.17 39.72 -16.07
N CYS A 470 -12.37 39.31 -15.08
CA CYS A 470 -11.48 38.17 -15.20
C CYS A 470 -12.24 36.89 -15.59
N SER A 471 -11.72 36.21 -16.61
CA SER A 471 -12.18 34.89 -17.05
C SER A 471 -10.99 34.12 -17.62
N ILE A 472 -10.78 32.88 -17.15
CA ILE A 472 -9.76 31.99 -17.72
C ILE A 472 -10.49 30.85 -18.40
N ARG A 473 -10.34 30.72 -19.72
CA ARG A 473 -11.01 29.67 -20.50
C ARG A 473 -10.10 28.46 -20.65
N GLY A 474 -10.71 27.28 -20.66
CA GLY A 474 -10.00 26.03 -20.94
C GLY A 474 -9.12 25.50 -19.80
N VAL A 475 -9.36 25.96 -18.57
CA VAL A 475 -8.71 25.46 -17.35
C VAL A 475 -9.78 24.89 -16.42
N GLY A 476 -9.51 23.74 -15.81
CA GLY A 476 -10.39 23.04 -14.88
C GLY A 476 -11.50 22.23 -15.56
N ALA A 477 -12.24 21.48 -14.74
CA ALA A 477 -13.40 20.67 -15.16
C ALA A 477 -14.70 21.12 -14.46
N ALA A 478 -15.86 20.65 -14.94
CA ALA A 478 -17.22 20.92 -14.43
C ALA A 478 -17.42 22.21 -13.59
N ASP A 479 -17.60 22.09 -12.27
CA ASP A 479 -17.93 23.24 -11.39
C ASP A 479 -16.73 24.16 -11.15
N GLU A 480 -15.51 23.62 -11.08
CA GLU A 480 -14.27 24.41 -10.95
C GLU A 480 -13.99 25.25 -12.20
N ARG A 481 -14.25 24.68 -13.38
CA ARG A 481 -14.23 25.41 -14.65
C ARG A 481 -15.25 26.55 -14.63
N THR A 482 -16.44 26.29 -14.10
CA THR A 482 -17.47 27.33 -13.96
C THR A 482 -17.00 28.45 -13.03
N LEU A 483 -16.33 28.12 -11.91
CA LEU A 483 -15.71 29.09 -11.01
C LEU A 483 -14.66 29.94 -11.74
N ILE A 484 -13.72 29.31 -12.44
CA ILE A 484 -12.62 29.99 -13.13
C ILE A 484 -13.10 30.84 -14.31
N GLU A 485 -14.04 30.35 -15.12
CA GLU A 485 -14.61 31.10 -16.25
C GLU A 485 -15.40 32.33 -15.77
N ASN A 486 -15.94 32.31 -14.55
CA ASN A 486 -16.71 33.40 -13.93
C ASN A 486 -15.97 34.08 -12.77
N PHE A 487 -14.63 33.97 -12.72
CA PHE A 487 -13.83 34.43 -11.58
C PHE A 487 -13.96 35.94 -11.32
N GLY A 488 -14.25 36.75 -12.34
CA GLY A 488 -14.53 38.18 -12.20
C GLY A 488 -15.65 38.49 -11.20
N ARG A 489 -16.62 37.58 -11.00
CA ARG A 489 -17.66 37.74 -9.96
C ARG A 489 -17.08 37.60 -8.55
N VAL A 490 -16.13 36.71 -8.35
CA VAL A 490 -15.38 36.56 -7.09
C VAL A 490 -14.54 37.82 -6.85
N ALA A 491 -13.84 38.33 -7.88
CA ALA A 491 -13.06 39.57 -7.80
C ALA A 491 -13.91 40.80 -7.43
N LYS A 492 -15.15 40.90 -7.95
CA LYS A 492 -16.09 41.97 -7.58
C LYS A 492 -16.48 41.95 -6.10
N VAL A 493 -16.71 40.75 -5.53
CA VAL A 493 -17.02 40.64 -4.10
C VAL A 493 -15.76 40.91 -3.27
N PHE A 494 -14.61 40.38 -3.70
CA PHE A 494 -13.30 40.66 -3.07
C PHE A 494 -13.04 42.16 -2.93
N ALA A 495 -13.29 42.95 -3.98
CA ALA A 495 -13.10 44.40 -3.96
C ALA A 495 -13.97 45.13 -2.92
N LYS A 496 -15.08 44.53 -2.48
CA LYS A 496 -16.01 45.08 -1.48
C LYS A 496 -15.70 44.63 -0.05
N LEU A 497 -14.77 43.69 0.15
CA LEU A 497 -14.43 43.18 1.48
C LEU A 497 -13.71 44.24 2.34
N PRO A 498 -13.76 44.12 3.68
CA PRO A 498 -12.96 44.93 4.59
C PRO A 498 -11.47 44.92 4.21
N GLU A 499 -10.79 46.04 4.41
CA GLU A 499 -9.37 46.21 4.03
C GLU A 499 -8.47 45.13 4.63
N GLY A 500 -8.59 44.86 5.93
CA GLY A 500 -7.81 43.80 6.58
C GLY A 500 -8.02 42.42 5.96
N SER A 501 -9.25 42.09 5.53
CA SER A 501 -9.53 40.81 4.85
C SER A 501 -8.94 40.79 3.44
N ARG A 502 -9.00 41.91 2.70
CA ARG A 502 -8.40 42.02 1.35
C ARG A 502 -6.89 41.85 1.37
N GLU A 503 -6.22 42.52 2.31
CA GLU A 503 -4.76 42.43 2.49
C GLU A 503 -4.32 41.00 2.79
N VAL A 504 -5.00 40.32 3.71
CA VAL A 504 -4.68 38.93 4.07
C VAL A 504 -4.92 37.98 2.90
N ILE A 505 -6.09 38.04 2.26
CA ILE A 505 -6.40 37.16 1.13
C ILE A 505 -5.37 37.35 0.00
N LYS A 506 -5.00 38.59 -0.32
CA LYS A 506 -3.99 38.87 -1.35
C LYS A 506 -2.62 38.32 -0.95
N ASP A 507 -2.12 38.66 0.24
CA ASP A 507 -0.81 38.20 0.73
C ASP A 507 -0.69 36.68 0.74
N ILE A 508 -1.72 35.97 1.20
CA ILE A 508 -1.73 34.50 1.18
C ILE A 508 -1.81 33.96 -0.24
N THR A 509 -2.63 34.55 -1.11
CA THR A 509 -2.71 34.12 -2.52
C THR A 509 -1.36 34.26 -3.22
N ASP A 510 -0.64 35.36 -3.00
CA ASP A 510 0.66 35.62 -3.61
C ASP A 510 1.73 34.65 -3.07
N LYS A 511 1.78 34.42 -1.75
CA LYS A 511 2.70 33.45 -1.13
C LYS A 511 2.42 32.02 -1.60
N MET A 512 1.15 31.62 -1.66
CA MET A 512 0.74 30.31 -2.17
C MET A 512 1.08 30.15 -3.64
N GLY A 513 0.78 31.15 -4.48
CA GLY A 513 1.08 31.13 -5.90
C GLY A 513 2.58 31.03 -6.19
N ALA A 514 3.40 31.77 -5.43
CA ALA A 514 4.85 31.65 -5.49
C ALA A 514 5.34 30.25 -5.07
N GLY A 515 4.84 29.74 -3.94
CA GLY A 515 5.18 28.41 -3.45
C GLY A 515 4.79 27.30 -4.43
N MET A 516 3.58 27.33 -4.97
CA MET A 516 3.09 26.40 -5.99
C MET A 516 3.92 26.45 -7.28
N ALA A 517 4.34 27.65 -7.72
CA ALA A 517 5.17 27.81 -8.91
C ALA A 517 6.53 27.10 -8.82
N GLU A 518 7.10 27.00 -7.61
CA GLU A 518 8.33 26.24 -7.38
C GLU A 518 8.17 24.75 -7.69
N TYR A 519 6.96 24.20 -7.47
CA TYR A 519 6.67 22.78 -7.68
C TYR A 519 6.17 22.45 -9.09
N VAL A 520 5.82 23.44 -9.93
CA VAL A 520 5.40 23.21 -11.33
C VAL A 520 6.49 22.52 -12.16
N SER A 521 7.76 22.81 -11.90
CA SER A 521 8.89 22.17 -12.59
C SER A 521 9.58 21.08 -11.75
N ALA A 522 9.10 20.83 -10.53
CA ALA A 522 9.64 19.79 -9.69
C ALA A 522 9.15 18.43 -10.19
N ASP A 523 10.06 17.45 -10.28
CA ASP A 523 9.66 16.07 -10.53
C ASP A 523 9.00 15.48 -9.27
N LEU A 524 7.68 15.61 -9.21
CA LEU A 524 6.83 15.04 -8.16
C LEU A 524 6.25 13.69 -8.55
N ALA A 525 6.66 13.07 -9.67
CA ALA A 525 6.16 11.77 -10.08
C ALA A 525 6.38 10.69 -9.01
N GLN A 526 7.41 10.89 -8.17
CA GLN A 526 7.84 9.98 -7.12
C GLN A 526 7.77 10.59 -5.71
N GLY A 527 7.01 11.68 -5.54
CA GLY A 527 6.85 12.33 -4.25
C GLY A 527 7.92 13.35 -3.93
N THR A 528 7.73 14.04 -2.80
CA THR A 528 8.68 15.05 -2.31
C THR A 528 10.02 14.42 -1.92
N VAL A 529 11.13 15.14 -2.10
CA VAL A 529 12.49 14.58 -1.94
C VAL A 529 12.71 14.03 -0.53
N ASP A 530 12.28 14.77 0.50
CA ASP A 530 12.42 14.38 1.88
C ASP A 530 11.28 14.94 2.74
N GLN A 531 11.33 14.63 4.04
CA GLN A 531 10.32 15.10 4.99
C GLN A 531 10.32 16.63 5.16
N ALA A 532 11.44 17.32 4.94
CA ALA A 532 11.49 18.78 5.01
C ALA A 532 10.80 19.41 3.80
N ALA A 533 11.02 18.87 2.59
CA ALA A 533 10.31 19.24 1.37
C ALA A 533 8.80 18.94 1.48
N TYR A 534 8.43 17.81 2.09
CA TYR A 534 7.04 17.47 2.39
C TYR A 534 6.37 18.50 3.30
N ASN A 535 7.03 18.86 4.40
CA ASN A 535 6.52 19.87 5.33
C ASN A 535 6.43 21.25 4.69
N ARG A 536 7.40 21.63 3.85
CA ARG A 536 7.40 22.88 3.09
C ARG A 536 6.24 22.92 2.09
N TYR A 537 6.00 21.84 1.36
CA TYR A 537 4.85 21.72 0.47
C TYR A 537 3.54 21.90 1.25
N CYS A 538 3.35 21.15 2.35
CA CYS A 538 2.16 21.29 3.20
C CYS A 538 2.00 22.70 3.81
N HIS A 539 3.10 23.38 4.14
CA HIS A 539 3.08 24.76 4.59
C HIS A 539 2.52 25.69 3.50
N MET A 540 3.07 25.60 2.28
CA MET A 540 2.64 26.43 1.17
C MET A 540 1.16 26.20 0.85
N VAL A 541 0.70 24.96 0.73
CA VAL A 541 -0.67 24.70 0.24
C VAL A 541 -1.76 24.71 1.32
N ALA A 542 -1.40 24.60 2.60
CA ALA A 542 -2.38 24.50 3.70
C ALA A 542 -1.99 25.24 4.98
N GLY A 543 -0.70 25.27 5.33
CA GLY A 543 -0.20 26.04 6.48
C GLY A 543 -0.51 27.53 6.37
N LEU A 544 -0.24 28.12 5.19
CA LEU A 544 -0.59 29.50 4.87
C LEU A 544 -2.10 29.76 4.92
N VAL A 545 -2.93 28.77 4.58
CA VAL A 545 -4.39 28.88 4.75
C VAL A 545 -4.78 28.99 6.22
N GLY A 546 -4.14 28.21 7.08
CA GLY A 546 -4.29 28.32 8.53
C GLY A 546 -3.94 29.72 9.04
N GLU A 547 -2.77 30.24 8.63
CA GLU A 547 -2.34 31.60 8.95
C GLU A 547 -3.33 32.67 8.44
N GLY A 548 -3.78 32.56 7.18
CA GLY A 548 -4.73 33.50 6.58
C GLY A 548 -6.05 33.53 7.32
N LEU A 549 -6.61 32.36 7.66
CA LEU A 549 -7.82 32.26 8.47
C LEU A 549 -7.64 32.91 9.84
N THR A 550 -6.53 32.63 10.53
CA THR A 550 -6.22 33.24 11.84
C THR A 550 -6.16 34.76 11.75
N ARG A 551 -5.47 35.30 10.74
CA ARG A 551 -5.36 36.75 10.52
C ARG A 551 -6.70 37.39 10.20
N ILE A 552 -7.57 36.75 9.41
CA ILE A 552 -8.94 37.21 9.13
C ILE A 552 -9.79 37.20 10.41
N PHE A 553 -9.67 36.18 11.27
CA PHE A 553 -10.40 36.16 12.55
C PHE A 553 -10.02 37.32 13.44
N VAL A 554 -8.71 37.60 13.56
CA VAL A 554 -8.19 38.71 14.36
C VAL A 554 -8.57 40.06 13.75
N SER A 555 -8.44 40.24 12.43
CA SER A 555 -8.81 41.49 11.75
C SER A 555 -10.30 41.79 11.82
N SER A 556 -11.16 40.76 11.89
CA SER A 556 -12.60 40.92 12.09
C SER A 556 -12.98 41.38 13.50
N GLY A 557 -12.05 41.36 14.45
CA GLY A 557 -12.30 41.67 15.87
C GLY A 557 -13.05 40.59 16.65
N LEU A 558 -13.30 39.44 16.04
CA LEU A 558 -14.02 38.32 16.67
C LEU A 558 -13.10 37.40 17.48
N GLU A 559 -11.78 37.48 17.30
CA GLU A 559 -10.78 36.76 18.10
C GLU A 559 -9.69 37.71 18.58
N SER A 560 -9.05 37.37 19.71
CA SER A 560 -7.98 38.19 20.29
C SER A 560 -6.67 38.03 19.52
N ALA A 561 -5.81 39.06 19.55
CA ALA A 561 -4.45 39.00 19.00
C ALA A 561 -3.61 37.82 19.58
N ASP A 562 -3.91 37.39 20.81
CA ASP A 562 -3.29 36.21 21.45
C ASP A 562 -3.51 34.90 20.67
N LEU A 563 -4.54 34.83 19.81
CA LEU A 563 -4.82 33.66 18.97
C LEU A 563 -3.70 33.43 17.95
N ALA A 564 -3.05 34.49 17.49
CA ALA A 564 -1.90 34.40 16.61
C ALA A 564 -0.68 33.73 17.28
N GLY A 565 -0.65 33.67 18.62
CA GLY A 565 0.47 33.14 19.38
C GLY A 565 1.74 33.99 19.26
N GLN A 566 2.39 34.28 20.37
CA GLN A 566 3.78 34.74 20.37
C GLN A 566 4.66 33.51 20.54
N GLY A 567 5.23 33.02 19.46
CA GLY A 567 6.19 31.92 19.48
C GLY A 567 6.89 31.85 18.14
N GLU A 568 8.21 32.03 18.13
CA GLU A 568 9.00 31.85 16.92
C GLU A 568 8.75 30.44 16.37
N LEU A 569 8.60 30.35 15.05
CA LEU A 569 8.73 29.08 14.35
C LEU A 569 10.17 28.56 14.56
N VAL A 570 10.39 27.76 15.59
CA VAL A 570 11.68 27.10 15.80
C VAL A 570 11.69 25.79 15.00
N TRP A 571 12.53 25.81 13.96
CA TRP A 571 13.02 24.68 13.16
C TRP A 571 12.92 23.31 13.85
N PRO A 572 12.25 22.30 13.25
CA PRO A 572 12.74 21.65 12.02
C PRO A 572 11.73 21.47 10.85
N PHE A 573 10.62 22.22 10.78
CA PHE A 573 9.53 21.97 9.82
C PHE A 573 9.51 22.81 8.52
N CYS A 574 10.36 23.83 8.33
CA CYS A 574 10.24 24.75 7.18
C CYS A 574 11.61 25.14 6.62
N ALA A 575 11.97 24.67 5.43
CA ALA A 575 13.34 24.74 4.88
C ALA A 575 13.86 26.14 4.44
N ASP A 576 13.21 27.26 4.78
CA ASP A 576 13.80 28.60 4.58
C ASP A 576 14.04 29.31 5.94
N PRO A 577 15.30 29.44 6.38
CA PRO A 577 15.66 30.05 7.66
C PRO A 577 15.47 31.57 7.74
N LYS A 578 15.00 32.25 6.67
CA LYS A 578 15.08 33.71 6.57
C LYS A 578 13.88 34.48 7.12
N GLU A 579 12.72 33.84 7.33
CA GLU A 579 11.52 34.53 7.85
C GLU A 579 10.74 33.66 8.87
N PRO A 580 11.08 33.74 10.17
CA PRO A 580 10.30 33.08 11.22
C PRO A 580 8.88 33.69 11.32
N SER A 581 7.84 32.86 11.20
CA SER A 581 6.44 33.27 11.43
C SER A 581 6.03 32.97 12.88
N ASN A 582 5.33 33.89 13.53
CA ASN A 582 4.79 33.69 14.88
C ASN A 582 3.56 32.74 14.91
N LEU A 583 3.09 32.29 13.74
CA LEU A 583 1.83 31.54 13.56
C LEU A 583 2.03 30.02 13.54
N GLY A 584 2.98 29.50 14.32
CA GLY A 584 3.32 28.06 14.34
C GLY A 584 2.12 27.14 14.59
N LEU A 585 1.22 27.50 15.51
CA LEU A 585 0.02 26.72 15.79
C LEU A 585 -0.99 26.72 14.62
N ALA A 586 -1.16 27.86 13.94
CA ALA A 586 -2.04 27.96 12.78
C ALA A 586 -1.48 27.15 11.59
N ASN A 587 -0.16 27.15 11.44
CA ASN A 587 0.52 26.29 10.48
C ASN A 587 0.27 24.81 10.78
N SER A 588 0.43 24.36 12.04
CA SER A 588 0.15 22.98 12.44
C SER A 588 -1.30 22.55 12.14
N MET A 589 -2.28 23.44 12.34
CA MET A 589 -3.67 23.20 11.95
C MET A 589 -3.82 22.90 10.45
N GLY A 590 -3.13 23.64 9.59
CA GLY A 590 -3.13 23.43 8.14
C GLY A 590 -2.40 22.15 7.73
N LEU A 591 -1.18 21.95 8.23
CA LEU A 591 -0.38 20.74 7.98
C LEU A 591 -1.13 19.47 8.39
N PHE A 592 -1.82 19.47 9.52
CA PHE A 592 -2.55 18.29 9.99
C PHE A 592 -3.65 17.88 9.01
N LEU A 593 -4.42 18.85 8.50
CA LEU A 593 -5.45 18.59 7.49
C LEU A 593 -4.83 18.10 6.18
N GLN A 594 -3.75 18.73 5.73
CA GLN A 594 -3.12 18.42 4.45
C GLN A 594 -2.46 17.04 4.46
N LYS A 595 -1.66 16.74 5.49
CA LYS A 595 -1.05 15.41 5.64
C LYS A 595 -2.10 14.32 5.73
N THR A 596 -3.21 14.56 6.44
CA THR A 596 -4.33 13.61 6.49
C THR A 596 -4.93 13.34 5.11
N ASN A 597 -5.11 14.38 4.28
CA ASN A 597 -5.62 14.22 2.92
C ASN A 597 -4.62 13.46 2.04
N ILE A 598 -3.34 13.86 2.04
CA ILE A 598 -2.27 13.21 1.26
C ILE A 598 -2.11 11.72 1.63
N ILE A 599 -2.25 11.37 2.91
CA ILE A 599 -2.22 9.98 3.36
C ILE A 599 -3.43 9.20 2.81
N ARG A 600 -4.63 9.78 2.90
CA ARG A 600 -5.88 9.14 2.49
C ARG A 600 -5.97 8.97 0.97
N ASP A 601 -5.52 9.97 0.22
CA ASP A 601 -5.74 10.09 -1.23
C ASP A 601 -4.59 9.51 -2.06
N TYR A 602 -3.63 8.81 -1.43
CA TYR A 602 -2.48 8.14 -2.04
C TYR A 602 -2.76 7.56 -3.45
N LEU A 603 -3.76 6.68 -3.57
CA LEU A 603 -4.03 6.00 -4.84
C LEU A 603 -4.66 6.93 -5.88
N GLU A 604 -5.49 7.88 -5.44
CA GLU A 604 -6.10 8.87 -6.34
C GLU A 604 -5.03 9.78 -6.93
N ASP A 605 -4.15 10.31 -6.07
CA ASP A 605 -3.04 11.16 -6.50
C ASP A 605 -2.11 10.41 -7.47
N TYR A 606 -1.74 9.17 -7.13
CA TYR A 606 -0.84 8.38 -7.97
C TYR A 606 -1.45 8.07 -9.35
N VAL A 607 -2.74 7.72 -9.40
CA VAL A 607 -3.46 7.48 -10.67
C VAL A 607 -3.60 8.76 -11.51
N ASP A 608 -3.62 9.92 -10.87
CA ASP A 608 -3.62 11.22 -11.54
C ASP A 608 -2.21 11.71 -11.92
N GLY A 609 -1.17 10.88 -11.69
CA GLY A 609 0.22 11.19 -12.04
C GLY A 609 0.91 12.14 -11.06
N ARG A 610 0.38 12.26 -9.85
CA ARG A 610 0.92 13.10 -8.76
C ARG A 610 1.38 12.21 -7.62
N ALA A 611 2.47 12.58 -6.96
CA ALA A 611 2.86 11.95 -5.71
C ALA A 611 3.38 13.00 -4.72
N PHE A 612 3.04 12.81 -3.44
CA PHE A 612 3.40 13.76 -2.38
C PHE A 612 4.16 13.12 -1.22
N TRP A 613 4.05 11.79 -1.05
CA TRP A 613 4.72 11.07 0.04
C TRP A 613 6.24 11.26 -0.04
N PRO A 614 6.92 11.57 1.08
CA PRO A 614 8.35 11.88 1.06
C PRO A 614 9.21 10.65 0.72
N GLN A 615 10.10 10.79 -0.26
CA GLN A 615 11.02 9.73 -0.71
C GLN A 615 11.93 9.25 0.40
N SER A 616 12.39 10.14 1.27
CA SER A 616 13.17 9.79 2.47
C SER A 616 12.44 8.83 3.42
N VAL A 617 11.10 8.75 3.35
CA VAL A 617 10.28 7.82 4.13
C VAL A 617 9.92 6.60 3.30
N TRP A 618 9.25 6.77 2.16
CA TRP A 618 8.70 5.61 1.45
C TRP A 618 9.77 4.70 0.85
N LYS A 619 10.94 5.21 0.45
CA LYS A 619 12.08 4.40 -0.03
C LYS A 619 12.70 3.52 1.07
N THR A 620 12.38 3.77 2.35
CA THR A 620 12.79 2.87 3.44
C THR A 620 11.94 1.61 3.51
N TYR A 621 10.79 1.60 2.84
CA TYR A 621 9.83 0.50 2.85
C TYR A 621 9.64 -0.14 1.46
N ALA A 622 9.67 0.66 0.39
CA ALA A 622 9.54 0.16 -0.98
C ALA A 622 10.79 -0.63 -1.39
N CYS A 623 10.58 -1.73 -2.11
CA CYS A 623 11.67 -2.53 -2.68
C CYS A 623 12.16 -1.98 -4.03
N SER A 624 11.36 -1.11 -4.65
CA SER A 624 11.65 -0.41 -5.90
C SER A 624 11.87 1.09 -5.67
N SER A 625 12.34 1.76 -6.71
CA SER A 625 12.39 3.23 -6.74
C SER A 625 11.08 3.85 -7.24
N ASP A 626 9.96 3.13 -7.12
CA ASP A 626 8.63 3.59 -7.51
C ASP A 626 7.65 3.56 -6.32
N LEU A 627 7.13 4.72 -5.94
CA LEU A 627 6.09 4.87 -4.92
C LEU A 627 4.83 4.06 -5.30
N GLY A 628 4.54 3.93 -6.59
CA GLY A 628 3.43 3.15 -7.12
C GLY A 628 3.41 1.69 -6.71
N GLU A 629 4.55 1.14 -6.27
CA GLU A 629 4.67 -0.22 -5.76
C GLU A 629 3.63 -0.54 -4.70
N PHE A 630 3.27 0.41 -3.83
CA PHE A 630 2.28 0.15 -2.78
C PHE A 630 0.85 0.02 -3.32
N ALA A 631 0.57 0.51 -4.53
CA ALA A 631 -0.69 0.31 -5.24
C ALA A 631 -0.70 -0.97 -6.08
N LEU A 632 0.48 -1.54 -6.36
CA LEU A 632 0.59 -2.78 -7.12
C LEU A 632 0.08 -3.93 -6.27
N PRO A 633 -0.77 -4.81 -6.82
CA PRO A 633 -1.13 -6.03 -6.13
C PRO A 633 0.15 -6.83 -5.81
N THR A 634 0.45 -7.04 -4.53
CA THR A 634 1.34 -8.13 -4.12
C THR A 634 0.85 -9.39 -4.80
N ALA A 635 1.79 -10.08 -5.46
CA ALA A 635 1.73 -11.36 -6.17
C ALA A 635 0.38 -12.10 -6.38
N HIS A 636 -0.52 -12.16 -5.38
CA HIS A 636 -1.78 -12.93 -5.43
C HIS A 636 -3.06 -12.21 -5.00
N GLY A 637 -3.01 -10.92 -4.67
CA GLY A 637 -4.01 -10.47 -3.72
C GLY A 637 -3.80 -11.12 -2.34
N ALA A 638 -2.56 -11.52 -2.00
CA ALA A 638 -2.16 -11.90 -0.66
C ALA A 638 -1.96 -10.62 0.15
N GLY A 639 -3.07 -10.07 0.61
CA GLY A 639 -3.03 -9.07 1.64
C GLY A 639 -2.62 -9.63 2.98
N LEU A 640 -2.19 -8.76 3.89
CA LEU A 640 -2.38 -9.07 5.30
C LEU A 640 -3.84 -9.46 5.55
N VAL A 641 -4.01 -10.53 6.33
CA VAL A 641 -5.23 -10.78 7.07
C VAL A 641 -5.11 -9.95 8.35
N LEU A 642 -5.76 -8.79 8.36
CA LEU A 642 -5.81 -7.97 9.56
C LEU A 642 -7.08 -8.29 10.37
N PRO A 643 -6.96 -8.53 11.68
CA PRO A 643 -8.11 -8.75 12.54
C PRO A 643 -8.92 -7.46 12.68
N VAL A 644 -10.21 -7.51 12.33
CA VAL A 644 -11.12 -6.35 12.46
C VAL A 644 -11.84 -6.38 13.81
N LYS A 645 -12.12 -5.18 14.34
CA LYS A 645 -12.88 -4.92 15.58
C LYS A 645 -14.24 -5.63 15.72
N ALA A 646 -14.81 -6.18 14.65
CA ALA A 646 -16.14 -6.83 14.66
C ALA A 646 -16.09 -8.37 14.57
N GLY A 647 -14.91 -9.00 14.74
CA GLY A 647 -14.77 -10.46 14.66
C GLY A 647 -14.71 -11.00 13.22
N GLY A 648 -14.23 -10.19 12.28
CA GLY A 648 -13.97 -10.60 10.89
C GLY A 648 -12.54 -10.29 10.46
N GLU A 649 -12.17 -10.74 9.27
CA GLU A 649 -10.87 -10.55 8.64
C GLU A 649 -11.00 -9.59 7.45
N ILE A 650 -10.14 -8.55 7.36
CA ILE A 650 -9.95 -7.84 6.09
C ILE A 650 -8.83 -8.54 5.34
N LEU A 651 -9.17 -9.14 4.19
CA LEU A 651 -8.19 -9.57 3.20
C LEU A 651 -7.73 -8.34 2.43
N ALA A 652 -6.55 -7.84 2.77
CA ALA A 652 -5.89 -6.69 2.15
C ALA A 652 -5.39 -6.99 0.73
N LYS A 653 -6.19 -7.60 -0.14
CA LYS A 653 -5.69 -8.24 -1.37
C LYS A 653 -4.76 -7.33 -2.16
N GLY A 654 -3.47 -7.66 -2.16
CA GLY A 654 -2.48 -6.97 -2.97
C GLY A 654 -1.70 -5.89 -2.23
N VAL A 655 -1.89 -5.71 -0.93
CA VAL A 655 -1.19 -4.70 -0.13
C VAL A 655 -0.16 -5.39 0.77
N GLY A 656 1.11 -5.04 0.60
CA GLY A 656 2.22 -5.58 1.37
C GLY A 656 2.32 -5.01 2.79
N VAL A 657 3.04 -5.72 3.67
CA VAL A 657 3.37 -5.27 5.03
C VAL A 657 4.13 -3.95 5.00
N GLN A 658 5.03 -3.79 4.02
CA GLN A 658 5.83 -2.60 3.79
C GLN A 658 4.97 -1.36 3.52
N ALA A 659 3.93 -1.51 2.70
CA ALA A 659 2.97 -0.45 2.42
C ALA A 659 2.27 0.01 3.71
N LEU A 660 1.81 -0.93 4.55
CA LEU A 660 1.21 -0.62 5.85
C LEU A 660 2.21 0.00 6.84
N MET A 661 3.47 -0.44 6.85
CA MET A 661 4.52 0.19 7.66
C MET A 661 4.75 1.65 7.24
N CYS A 662 4.82 1.91 5.93
CA CYS A 662 4.96 3.26 5.38
C CYS A 662 3.74 4.12 5.74
N LEU A 663 2.53 3.58 5.58
CA LEU A 663 1.28 4.25 5.98
C LEU A 663 1.29 4.61 7.47
N ASN A 664 1.66 3.66 8.34
CA ASN A 664 1.73 3.86 9.79
C ASN A 664 2.82 4.88 10.17
N HIS A 665 3.93 4.95 9.43
CA HIS A 665 4.94 6.00 9.58
C HIS A 665 4.33 7.38 9.32
N LEU A 666 3.65 7.56 8.18
CA LEU A 666 3.04 8.84 7.82
C LEU A 666 1.88 9.22 8.74
N VAL A 667 1.11 8.25 9.23
CA VAL A 667 0.11 8.48 10.29
C VAL A 667 0.76 9.00 11.57
N ALA A 668 1.89 8.42 11.99
CA ALA A 668 2.63 8.92 13.16
C ALA A 668 3.09 10.36 12.96
N ASP A 669 3.63 10.67 11.77
CA ASP A 669 4.05 12.02 11.37
C ASP A 669 2.90 13.04 11.39
N ALA A 670 1.70 12.66 10.99
CA ALA A 670 0.52 13.54 11.10
C ALA A 670 0.04 13.69 12.55
N LEU A 671 0.06 12.63 13.36
CA LEU A 671 -0.40 12.67 14.76
C LEU A 671 0.46 13.59 15.65
N GLU A 672 1.73 13.80 15.30
CA GLU A 672 2.63 14.71 16.02
C GLU A 672 2.15 16.17 16.03
N LEU A 673 1.31 16.55 15.05
CA LEU A 673 0.72 17.90 14.92
C LEU A 673 -0.53 18.10 15.79
N VAL A 674 -1.17 17.03 16.25
CA VAL A 674 -2.44 17.09 16.98
C VAL A 674 -2.34 17.91 18.28
N PRO A 675 -1.28 17.81 19.10
CA PRO A 675 -1.15 18.64 20.29
C PRO A 675 -1.21 20.14 19.97
N ASP A 676 -0.57 20.59 18.89
CA ASP A 676 -0.59 22.01 18.48
C ASP A 676 -1.97 22.40 17.98
N SER A 677 -2.64 21.53 17.22
CA SER A 677 -4.02 21.76 16.78
C SER A 677 -4.98 21.90 17.98
N LEU A 678 -4.83 21.08 19.01
CA LEU A 678 -5.61 21.19 20.25
C LEU A 678 -5.30 22.50 20.97
N GLU A 679 -4.04 22.91 21.02
CA GLU A 679 -3.65 24.20 21.61
C GLU A 679 -4.29 25.38 20.89
N TYR A 680 -4.27 25.36 19.56
CA TYR A 680 -4.91 26.38 18.76
C TYR A 680 -6.40 26.47 19.08
N LEU A 681 -7.11 25.32 19.09
CA LEU A 681 -8.54 25.26 19.41
C LEU A 681 -8.85 25.76 20.83
N GLU A 682 -7.98 25.52 21.82
CA GLU A 682 -8.14 26.01 23.18
C GLU A 682 -8.08 27.55 23.28
N ARG A 683 -7.43 28.21 22.31
CA ARG A 683 -7.30 29.67 22.25
C ARG A 683 -8.47 30.35 21.53
N VAL A 684 -9.23 29.63 20.70
CA VAL A 684 -10.39 30.16 19.97
C VAL A 684 -11.56 30.39 20.92
N ARG A 685 -12.07 31.62 20.99
CA ARG A 685 -13.10 32.01 21.97
C ARG A 685 -14.50 32.06 21.37
N THR A 686 -14.63 32.44 20.11
CA THR A 686 -15.93 32.69 19.47
C THR A 686 -16.56 31.37 19.00
N PRO A 687 -17.76 30.96 19.49
CA PRO A 687 -18.29 29.62 19.24
C PRO A 687 -18.52 29.24 17.77
N PRO A 688 -19.00 30.13 16.86
CA PRO A 688 -19.00 29.85 15.42
C PRO A 688 -17.61 29.58 14.84
N ILE A 689 -16.59 30.37 15.22
CA ILE A 689 -15.20 30.22 14.75
C ILE A 689 -14.59 28.93 15.31
N TYR A 690 -14.85 28.63 16.59
CA TYR A 690 -14.44 27.38 17.22
C TYR A 690 -14.99 26.18 16.45
N ARG A 691 -16.30 26.17 16.14
CA ARG A 691 -16.92 25.10 15.34
C ARG A 691 -16.30 25.01 13.95
N PHE A 692 -16.06 26.16 13.31
CA PHE A 692 -15.41 26.24 12.01
C PHE A 692 -14.02 25.59 12.00
N CYS A 693 -13.22 25.84 13.04
CA CYS A 693 -11.88 25.26 13.18
C CYS A 693 -11.92 23.79 13.64
N ALA A 694 -12.79 23.45 14.61
CA ALA A 694 -12.79 22.14 15.25
C ALA A 694 -13.38 21.03 14.38
N ILE A 695 -14.39 21.33 13.55
CA ILE A 695 -15.03 20.31 12.71
C ILE A 695 -14.01 19.66 11.76
N PRO A 696 -13.25 20.39 10.92
CA PRO A 696 -12.23 19.78 10.07
C PRO A 696 -11.18 18.97 10.84
N GLN A 697 -10.72 19.48 12.00
CA GLN A 697 -9.68 18.84 12.79
C GLN A 697 -10.16 17.51 13.40
N VAL A 698 -11.37 17.46 13.95
CA VAL A 698 -11.92 16.21 14.51
C VAL A 698 -12.21 15.20 13.40
N MET A 699 -12.58 15.66 12.20
CA MET A 699 -12.75 14.80 11.02
C MET A 699 -11.41 14.26 10.54
N ALA A 700 -10.34 15.04 10.63
CA ALA A 700 -9.00 14.63 10.22
C ALA A 700 -8.46 13.52 11.13
N ILE A 701 -8.52 13.66 12.47
CA ILE A 701 -8.10 12.56 13.36
C ILE A 701 -8.99 11.32 13.20
N ALA A 702 -10.30 11.49 12.99
CA ALA A 702 -11.19 10.38 12.68
C ALA A 702 -10.80 9.69 11.36
N THR A 703 -10.36 10.45 10.36
CA THR A 703 -9.90 9.93 9.07
C THR A 703 -8.57 9.20 9.23
N LEU A 704 -7.62 9.76 9.98
CA LEU A 704 -6.35 9.07 10.30
C LEU A 704 -6.59 7.77 11.06
N ALA A 705 -7.51 7.74 12.03
CA ALA A 705 -7.86 6.50 12.72
C ALA A 705 -8.45 5.43 11.79
N VAL A 706 -9.14 5.83 10.71
CA VAL A 706 -9.64 4.90 9.69
C VAL A 706 -8.55 4.53 8.68
N CYS A 707 -7.58 5.40 8.39
CA CYS A 707 -6.46 5.10 7.49
C CYS A 707 -5.38 4.26 8.19
N PHE A 708 -5.21 4.43 9.50
CA PHE A 708 -4.24 3.71 10.31
C PHE A 708 -4.37 2.20 10.13
N ASP A 709 -3.25 1.57 9.76
CA ASP A 709 -3.14 0.14 9.50
C ASP A 709 -4.22 -0.39 8.52
N ASN A 710 -4.71 0.47 7.62
CA ASN A 710 -5.82 0.13 6.74
C ASN A 710 -5.36 -0.06 5.29
N PRO A 711 -5.38 -1.30 4.78
CA PRO A 711 -4.96 -1.61 3.42
C PRO A 711 -5.88 -1.00 2.35
N GLN A 712 -7.09 -0.58 2.72
CA GLN A 712 -8.02 0.02 1.77
C GLN A 712 -7.48 1.33 1.18
N VAL A 713 -6.55 2.02 1.85
CA VAL A 713 -5.88 3.24 1.35
C VAL A 713 -5.18 2.99 0.00
N PHE A 714 -4.64 1.80 -0.19
CA PHE A 714 -3.90 1.41 -1.40
C PHE A 714 -4.76 0.82 -2.51
N THR A 715 -6.05 0.60 -2.24
CA THR A 715 -6.99 -0.01 -3.19
C THR A 715 -8.17 0.89 -3.51
N GLY A 716 -8.32 2.00 -2.79
CA GLY A 716 -9.36 2.97 -3.04
C GLY A 716 -9.40 4.11 -2.03
N VAL A 717 -10.39 4.98 -2.20
CA VAL A 717 -10.57 6.11 -1.29
C VAL A 717 -11.33 5.64 -0.05
N VAL A 718 -10.67 5.78 1.10
CA VAL A 718 -11.23 5.46 2.42
C VAL A 718 -11.99 6.67 2.97
N LYS A 719 -13.22 6.46 3.47
CA LYS A 719 -14.05 7.57 4.00
C LYS A 719 -14.68 7.21 5.34
N ILE A 720 -14.70 8.20 6.24
CA ILE A 720 -15.51 8.12 7.46
C ILE A 720 -17.00 7.99 7.12
N ARG A 721 -17.73 7.28 7.97
CA ARG A 721 -19.17 7.02 7.78
C ARG A 721 -19.95 8.31 7.97
N LYS A 722 -20.93 8.60 7.11
CA LYS A 722 -21.78 9.82 7.20
C LYS A 722 -22.47 9.98 8.56
N GLY A 723 -22.88 8.87 9.17
CA GLY A 723 -23.45 8.87 10.53
C GLY A 723 -22.45 9.31 11.60
N LEU A 724 -21.20 8.86 11.51
CA LEU A 724 -20.11 9.34 12.36
C LEU A 724 -19.81 10.82 12.10
N THR A 725 -19.78 11.25 10.83
CA THR A 725 -19.65 12.67 10.48
C THR A 725 -20.73 13.52 11.16
N ALA A 726 -22.00 13.10 11.12
CA ALA A 726 -23.07 13.81 11.81
C ALA A 726 -22.84 13.88 13.33
N ARG A 727 -22.37 12.79 13.96
CA ARG A 727 -22.03 12.76 15.39
C ARG A 727 -20.89 13.73 15.74
N LEU A 728 -19.85 13.76 14.93
CA LEU A 728 -18.69 14.61 15.14
C LEU A 728 -19.04 16.09 15.00
N ILE A 729 -19.88 16.45 14.02
CA ILE A 729 -20.40 17.82 13.87
C ILE A 729 -21.23 18.22 15.10
N VAL A 730 -22.15 17.37 15.52
CA VAL A 730 -22.97 17.61 16.73
C VAL A 730 -22.08 17.74 17.97
N ALA A 731 -21.05 16.92 18.10
CA ALA A 731 -20.11 17.00 19.22
C ALA A 731 -19.35 18.32 19.24
N CYS A 732 -18.92 18.85 18.08
CA CYS A 732 -18.29 20.17 18.00
C CYS A 732 -19.25 21.29 18.45
N CYS A 733 -20.56 21.10 18.31
CA CYS A 733 -21.57 22.04 18.80
C CYS A 733 -21.83 21.92 20.31
N ASP A 734 -21.55 20.76 20.91
CA ASP A 734 -21.70 20.54 22.36
C ASP A 734 -20.49 21.11 23.16
N GLY A 735 -19.44 21.58 22.49
CA GLY A 735 -18.34 22.37 23.05
C GLY A 735 -16.98 21.65 23.16
N PRO A 736 -15.95 22.32 23.71
CA PRO A 736 -14.58 21.81 23.70
C PRO A 736 -14.38 20.46 24.41
N ASP A 737 -15.08 20.22 25.52
CA ASP A 737 -14.97 18.94 26.24
C ASP A 737 -15.35 17.74 25.34
N ALA A 738 -16.34 17.93 24.45
CA ALA A 738 -16.77 16.91 23.50
C ALA A 738 -15.74 16.68 22.39
N VAL A 739 -15.05 17.74 21.95
CA VAL A 739 -13.97 17.65 20.96
C VAL A 739 -12.79 16.89 21.54
N HIS A 740 -12.33 17.25 22.75
CA HIS A 740 -11.25 16.54 23.45
C HIS A 740 -11.58 15.06 23.64
N PHE A 741 -12.83 14.74 24.01
CA PHE A 741 -13.29 13.36 24.10
C PHE A 741 -13.07 12.59 22.79
N TRP A 742 -13.45 13.13 21.64
CA TRP A 742 -13.27 12.43 20.36
C TRP A 742 -11.80 12.29 19.95
N PHE A 743 -10.98 13.32 20.15
CA PHE A 743 -9.54 13.22 19.94
C PHE A 743 -8.93 12.10 20.78
N ARG A 744 -9.30 12.03 22.06
CA ARG A 744 -8.88 10.98 22.97
C ARG A 744 -9.33 9.60 22.49
N GLN A 745 -10.60 9.45 22.13
CA GLN A 745 -11.15 8.15 21.71
C GLN A 745 -10.42 7.58 20.49
N PHE A 746 -10.12 8.41 19.48
CA PHE A 746 -9.39 7.97 18.30
C PHE A 746 -7.91 7.68 18.61
N ALA A 747 -7.27 8.46 19.48
CA ALA A 747 -5.91 8.18 19.95
C ALA A 747 -5.83 6.88 20.77
N GLU A 748 -6.80 6.62 21.65
CA GLU A 748 -6.92 5.38 22.42
C GLU A 748 -7.15 4.17 21.50
N GLU A 749 -7.92 4.33 20.43
CA GLU A 749 -8.14 3.30 19.41
C GLU A 749 -6.83 2.89 18.72
N ILE A 750 -6.03 3.86 18.28
CA ILE A 750 -4.73 3.60 17.64
C ILE A 750 -3.77 2.98 18.67
N LEU A 751 -3.64 3.59 19.85
CA LEU A 751 -2.74 3.13 20.92
C LEU A 751 -3.06 1.71 21.38
N SER A 752 -4.35 1.36 21.49
CA SER A 752 -4.78 0.01 21.86
C SER A 752 -4.35 -1.02 20.82
N SER A 753 -4.43 -0.70 19.52
CA SER A 753 -3.97 -1.58 18.45
C SER A 753 -2.45 -1.80 18.51
N VAL A 754 -1.68 -0.71 18.72
CA VAL A 754 -0.22 -0.75 18.87
C VAL A 754 0.18 -1.59 20.09
N ARG A 755 -0.35 -1.30 21.29
CA ARG A 755 0.00 -2.00 22.53
C ARG A 755 -0.42 -3.47 22.54
N SER A 756 -1.47 -3.83 21.79
CA SER A 756 -1.91 -5.23 21.67
C SER A 756 -1.21 -6.00 20.54
N GLY A 757 -0.27 -5.37 19.82
CA GLY A 757 0.46 -6.00 18.72
C GLY A 757 -0.42 -6.33 17.51
N LYS A 758 -1.58 -5.69 17.38
CA LYS A 758 -2.56 -5.97 16.31
C LYS A 758 -2.28 -5.22 15.01
N CYS A 759 -1.43 -4.20 15.05
CA CYS A 759 -1.03 -3.44 13.87
C CYS A 759 0.38 -3.79 13.39
N VAL A 760 0.65 -3.50 12.13
CA VAL A 760 1.97 -3.71 11.54
C VAL A 760 3.00 -2.75 12.15
N GLY A 761 4.18 -3.28 12.50
CA GLY A 761 5.28 -2.49 13.05
C GLY A 761 5.13 -2.12 14.53
N ALA A 762 4.17 -2.72 15.24
CA ALA A 762 3.86 -2.41 16.65
C ALA A 762 5.05 -2.52 17.62
N ALA A 763 5.93 -3.51 17.42
CA ALA A 763 7.09 -3.75 18.28
C ALA A 763 8.38 -3.04 17.82
N GLY A 764 8.31 -2.21 16.77
CA GLY A 764 9.45 -1.50 16.21
C GLY A 764 9.41 0.02 16.46
N PRO A 765 10.37 0.78 15.88
CA PRO A 765 10.47 2.23 16.07
C PRO A 765 9.20 3.00 15.68
N ILE A 766 8.45 2.51 14.69
CA ILE A 766 7.18 3.11 14.25
C ILE A 766 6.11 2.95 15.33
N GLY A 767 5.99 1.75 15.91
CA GLY A 767 5.08 1.48 17.01
C GLY A 767 5.36 2.35 18.22
N GLU A 768 6.63 2.55 18.59
CA GLU A 768 7.03 3.47 19.66
C GLU A 768 6.65 4.93 19.34
N ARG A 769 6.91 5.39 18.10
CA ARG A 769 6.56 6.75 17.65
C ARG A 769 5.05 6.99 17.68
N LEU A 770 4.26 6.02 17.21
CA LEU A 770 2.79 6.05 17.28
C LEU A 770 2.30 6.09 18.74
N ALA A 771 2.83 5.20 19.58
CA ALA A 771 2.44 5.13 20.99
C ALA A 771 2.70 6.45 21.70
N LYS A 772 3.90 7.01 21.55
CA LYS A 772 4.30 8.29 22.13
C LYS A 772 3.41 9.44 21.65
N SER A 773 3.07 9.47 20.36
CA SER A 773 2.19 10.50 19.80
C SER A 773 0.76 10.38 20.36
N CYS A 774 0.20 9.16 20.42
CA CYS A 774 -1.12 8.93 21.01
C CYS A 774 -1.15 9.25 22.50
N GLU A 775 -0.12 8.89 23.26
CA GLU A 775 0.00 9.18 24.70
C GLU A 775 -0.02 10.68 24.97
N ARG A 776 0.72 11.49 24.20
CA ARG A 776 0.68 12.95 24.30
C ARG A 776 -0.73 13.51 24.06
N ILE A 777 -1.45 12.99 23.08
CA ILE A 777 -2.83 13.40 22.79
C ILE A 777 -3.75 13.03 23.96
N ILE A 778 -3.62 11.81 24.48
CA ILE A 778 -4.43 11.29 25.60
C ILE A 778 -4.20 12.11 26.86
N GLU A 779 -2.94 12.42 27.20
CA GLU A 779 -2.57 13.26 28.34
C GLU A 779 -3.18 14.66 28.23
N ARG A 780 -3.03 15.30 27.07
CA ARG A 780 -3.59 16.64 26.81
C ARG A 780 -5.12 16.68 26.85
N THR A 781 -5.79 15.57 26.53
CA THR A 781 -7.25 15.49 26.47
C THR A 781 -7.92 14.91 27.71
N ASP A 782 -7.17 14.35 28.67
CA ASP A 782 -7.68 13.54 29.78
C ASP A 782 -8.73 14.26 30.63
N LYS A 783 -8.38 15.40 31.23
CA LYS A 783 -9.23 16.15 32.15
C LYS A 783 -10.59 16.55 31.53
N ARG A 784 -10.55 17.10 30.31
CA ARG A 784 -11.75 17.55 29.61
C ARG A 784 -12.60 16.37 29.12
N SER A 785 -11.97 15.28 28.70
CA SER A 785 -12.67 14.06 28.28
C SER A 785 -13.44 13.40 29.43
N GLN A 786 -12.82 13.31 30.61
CA GLN A 786 -13.48 12.81 31.82
C GLN A 786 -14.68 13.68 32.20
N THR A 787 -14.51 15.00 32.13
CA THR A 787 -15.60 15.97 32.38
C THR A 787 -16.80 15.74 31.45
N TRP A 788 -16.56 15.52 30.16
CA TRP A 788 -17.62 15.21 29.20
C TRP A 788 -18.30 13.87 29.48
N ALA A 789 -17.52 12.82 29.75
CA ALA A 789 -18.05 11.49 30.04
C ALA A 789 -18.98 11.51 31.28
N SER A 790 -18.60 12.21 32.34
CA SER A 790 -19.45 12.42 33.52
C SER A 790 -20.75 13.15 33.18
N LYS A 791 -20.68 14.25 32.39
CA LYS A 791 -21.87 15.01 31.93
C LYS A 791 -22.82 14.13 31.11
N GLN A 792 -22.30 13.27 30.24
CA GLN A 792 -23.12 12.36 29.41
C GLN A 792 -23.77 11.25 30.24
N THR A 793 -23.04 10.68 31.21
CA THR A 793 -23.60 9.68 32.14
C THR A 793 -24.74 10.28 32.96
N GLN A 794 -24.57 11.50 33.48
CA GLN A 794 -25.64 12.22 34.18
C GLN A 794 -26.84 12.50 33.28
N LYS A 795 -26.64 12.95 32.02
CA LYS A 795 -27.73 13.14 31.05
C LYS A 795 -28.49 11.84 30.76
N ARG A 796 -27.79 10.71 30.59
CA ARG A 796 -28.41 9.40 30.36
C ARG A 796 -29.22 8.92 31.56
N LEU A 797 -28.70 9.11 32.78
CA LEU A 797 -29.42 8.79 34.01
C LEU A 797 -30.68 9.65 34.16
N ALA A 798 -30.59 10.96 33.91
CA ALA A 798 -31.74 11.86 33.95
C ALA A 798 -32.80 11.52 32.89
N LEU A 799 -32.39 11.19 31.66
CA LEU A 799 -33.29 10.78 30.60
C LEU A 799 -33.95 9.43 30.89
N GLY A 800 -33.19 8.47 31.44
CA GLY A 800 -33.69 7.18 31.92
C GLY A 800 -34.72 7.33 33.04
N ALA A 801 -34.47 8.22 34.00
CA ALA A 801 -35.41 8.56 35.07
C ALA A 801 -36.70 9.21 34.52
N MET A 802 -36.59 10.17 33.59
CA MET A 802 -37.75 10.78 32.94
C MET A 802 -38.56 9.78 32.10
N THR A 803 -37.88 8.85 31.40
CA THR A 803 -38.55 7.80 30.63
C THR A 803 -39.26 6.82 31.54
N ALA A 804 -38.63 6.43 32.67
CA ALA A 804 -39.26 5.58 33.68
C ALA A 804 -40.50 6.26 34.29
N VAL A 805 -40.42 7.55 34.64
CA VAL A 805 -41.57 8.33 35.11
C VAL A 805 -42.67 8.39 34.05
N ALA A 806 -42.34 8.63 32.77
CA ALA A 806 -43.32 8.68 31.69
C ALA A 806 -44.01 7.33 31.45
N VAL A 807 -43.25 6.22 31.49
CA VAL A 807 -43.78 4.86 31.38
C VAL A 807 -44.65 4.52 32.60
N SER A 808 -44.23 4.84 33.82
CA SER A 808 -45.04 4.67 35.03
C SER A 808 -46.32 5.51 34.99
N THR A 809 -46.26 6.73 34.47
CA THR A 809 -47.44 7.60 34.32
C THR A 809 -48.41 7.07 33.25
N MET A 810 -47.89 6.52 32.15
CA MET A 810 -48.71 5.84 31.13
C MET A 810 -49.31 4.54 31.67
N PHE A 811 -48.57 3.75 32.44
CA PHE A 811 -49.09 2.56 33.11
C PHE A 811 -50.17 2.92 34.13
N MET A 812 -49.98 3.95 34.96
CA MET A 812 -51.01 4.43 35.90
C MET A 812 -52.27 4.95 35.20
N ARG A 813 -52.15 5.58 34.02
CA ARG A 813 -53.29 5.99 33.19
C ARG A 813 -53.99 4.80 32.51
N ALA A 814 -53.24 3.76 32.13
CA ALA A 814 -53.79 2.54 31.52
C ALA A 814 -54.38 1.56 32.53
N SER A 815 -53.92 1.57 33.79
CA SER A 815 -54.36 0.64 34.84
C SER A 815 -55.61 1.07 35.61
N GLY A 816 -56.25 2.18 35.22
CA GLY A 816 -57.63 2.50 35.64
C GLY A 816 -57.92 2.37 37.14
N GLN A 817 -57.02 2.80 38.03
CA GLN A 817 -57.36 2.99 39.44
C GLN A 817 -57.87 4.40 39.64
N SER A 818 -59.20 4.53 39.64
CA SER A 818 -59.86 5.56 40.43
C SER A 818 -59.51 5.32 41.89
N SER A 819 -58.84 6.28 42.53
CA SER A 819 -58.96 6.45 43.97
C SER A 819 -59.68 7.77 44.20
N SER A 820 -60.99 7.66 44.43
CA SER A 820 -61.75 8.67 45.14
C SER A 820 -61.30 8.69 46.61
N ARG A 821 -60.55 9.72 46.99
CA ARG A 821 -60.74 10.54 48.19
C ARG A 821 -59.65 11.59 48.31
#